data_AF-A0A5N1JIJ4-F1
#
_entry.id   AF-A0A5N1JIJ4-F1
#
_cell.length_a   1.000
_cell.length_b   1.000
_cell.length_c   1.000
_cell.angle_alpha   90.00
_cell.angle_beta   90.00
_cell.angle_gamma   90.00
#
_symmetry.space_group_name_H-M   'P 1'
#
loop_
_entity.id
_entity.type
_entity.pdbx_description
1 polymer ?
#
loop_
_entity_poly.entity_id
_entity_poly.type
_entity_poly.pdbx_seq_one_letter_code
_entity_poly.pdbx_strand_id
1 'polypeptide(L)'
;MRYLIFFLIVGFLVGCGSADAPSEERLFEKLPSETTHINFTNSVVDDPEFNIFNYRNFYNGGGVAIGDVNNDGFPDVFLIANMGENRLYLNQGKSGAAALAFEDITAKAGVAGKRAWSTGATFADVNGDGWLDLYVCNAGIRPGDDRGNELFINNGIGKNGTVTFTEKAADYGLDDHGFSTHAAFFDYDRDGDLDMYLLNNSFMPVGKLGYANIRSERDSLGGHKLFRNDGARFADVSEKAGIYGSLIGFGLGITIGDVNDDNWLDIYISNDFYERDYLYLNNHDGTFRESVKDAMPHLSLSSMGADVADINNDGRLDIFVTDMLPGNDVRLKKNSSFENYDLQEIKLSRDFHYQYMQNMLHLNQGNEPAQSGKTATPMFSDIARFSGVHATDWSWGALIFDMDNDGRKDIFVANGIAKEVTDQDFIHFLADRENMAQIARQRAFNFKEFLDKAPSEPIPNYAFRNDGNLSFSNQAASWGLGEPGFSNGAAYGDLDNDGDLDLVVNNVNSPVSVFKNLSVEKHKTNFLRVKLVGDARNRNAIGARVFVYQKGNQQVLQQMPNRGFQSSVDLNLLFGLGTGNVIDSVTVVWPNDRMQTVRQPKANQLLTLKQPEATGNWRAKAPSPALFQDITTISGLNYTHEESPFVDYNRDPLLKQMLSTGGPAMATGDVNGDGLDDVFFGGAFGKPHHLFYQQPNGRFVDKTPAVLRQDLTYEAVDAVFFDADGDKDLDLYVVSGSNEFEAEADELLDRLYLNDGKGGFVRDDRLPNLKASGSCVAAADYDRDGDIDLFVGTRLIPGKYGFNPASYLLTNDGTGNFKNYTRRYLPNAEQLGMVTDATWSDLNGDGYPELIVVGDWMPITVFQNQRGKLATSETPKLADSTTPASGWWNCVKAGDVDGDGDIDLVIGNLGLNSRIKATSKIPAELYTADFDQNGSLEQIINCADETGTLYPMVLKQDLQKEMPSIKKKYLKFTDYAGKKLNEILDEKQLQSAVVQRAYTGESVVLLNDGKGKFTLQALPKEAQFSPVCGIEITDVDGDKRMDLVLTGNFYDVLPEIGRYDASYGLVLLGKGNGSWKPLDPAVSGFIVHGQVRQLVRLKQGQFVLGKNKDNVQVFK
;
A
#
# COMPACT_ATOMS: atom_id res chain seq x y z
N MET A 1 -48.03 -40.15 47.55
CA MET A 1 -49.36 -40.46 46.97
C MET A 1 -49.84 -39.21 46.22
N ARG A 2 -49.59 -39.16 44.90
CA ARG A 2 -50.61 -38.96 43.84
C ARG A 2 -51.55 -37.78 44.20
N TYR A 3 -51.34 -36.54 43.76
CA TYR A 3 -51.38 -36.05 42.39
C TYR A 3 -50.82 -34.60 42.35
N LEU A 4 -49.50 -34.42 42.25
CA LEU A 4 -48.93 -33.10 41.94
C LEU A 4 -47.61 -33.23 41.15
N ILE A 5 -47.53 -34.28 40.34
CA ILE A 5 -46.44 -34.57 39.40
C ILE A 5 -47.13 -34.86 38.06
N PHE A 6 -47.64 -33.83 37.40
CA PHE A 6 -48.05 -33.91 35.99
C PHE A 6 -48.12 -32.56 35.25
N PHE A 7 -47.70 -31.44 35.87
CA PHE A 7 -47.70 -30.12 35.23
C PHE A 7 -46.30 -29.50 35.06
N LEU A 8 -45.24 -30.32 35.19
CA LEU A 8 -43.85 -29.87 35.06
C LEU A 8 -43.08 -30.53 33.90
N ILE A 9 -43.76 -31.24 33.00
CA ILE A 9 -43.15 -31.90 31.83
C ILE A 9 -44.08 -31.75 30.60
N VAL A 10 -44.44 -30.51 30.22
CA VAL A 10 -44.90 -30.15 28.86
C VAL A 10 -44.53 -28.67 28.55
N GLY A 11 -43.33 -28.25 28.92
CA GLY A 11 -42.82 -26.89 28.65
C GLY A 11 -41.39 -26.87 28.10
N PHE A 12 -40.87 -28.03 27.70
CA PHE A 12 -39.58 -28.18 27.03
C PHE A 12 -39.87 -28.80 25.67
N LEU A 13 -40.21 -27.96 24.68
CA LEU A 13 -40.03 -28.15 23.24
C LEU A 13 -40.71 -26.95 22.54
N VAL A 14 -39.99 -26.35 21.60
CA VAL A 14 -40.29 -25.14 20.78
C VAL A 14 -39.77 -23.83 21.41
N GLY A 15 -38.67 -23.34 20.83
CA GLY A 15 -38.14 -22.00 21.10
C GLY A 15 -36.61 -21.85 21.10
N CYS A 16 -35.86 -22.61 20.30
CA CYS A 16 -34.50 -22.18 19.92
C CYS A 16 -34.65 -21.06 18.88
N GLY A 17 -34.89 -19.84 19.37
CA GLY A 17 -34.58 -18.62 18.64
C GLY A 17 -33.11 -18.31 18.88
N SER A 18 -32.40 -17.99 17.80
CA SER A 18 -31.09 -17.36 17.83
C SER A 18 -31.03 -16.28 18.91
N ALA A 19 -29.91 -16.22 19.62
CA ALA A 19 -29.56 -15.05 20.39
C ALA A 19 -29.27 -13.92 19.40
N ASP A 20 -30.31 -13.22 18.98
CA ASP A 20 -30.19 -11.90 18.35
C ASP A 20 -29.49 -11.00 19.37
N ALA A 21 -28.26 -10.61 19.05
CA ALA A 21 -27.64 -9.44 19.65
C ALA A 21 -28.60 -8.25 19.51
N PRO A 22 -28.63 -7.30 20.47
CA PRO A 22 -29.48 -6.13 20.34
C PRO A 22 -29.22 -5.47 18.99
N SER A 23 -30.29 -5.15 18.25
CA SER A 23 -30.19 -4.46 16.97
C SER A 23 -29.49 -3.11 17.17
N GLU A 24 -28.19 -3.07 16.93
CA GLU A 24 -27.53 -1.81 16.60
C GLU A 24 -28.29 -1.25 15.38
N GLU A 25 -28.72 0.00 15.49
CA GLU A 25 -29.57 0.63 14.49
C GLU A 25 -28.81 0.79 13.15
N ARG A 26 -28.87 -0.22 12.27
CA ARG A 26 -28.23 -0.25 10.92
C ARG A 26 -28.20 1.11 10.20
N LEU A 27 -27.02 1.57 9.76
CA LEU A 27 -26.88 2.85 9.06
C LEU A 27 -27.60 2.86 7.70
N PHE A 28 -27.49 1.77 6.95
CA PHE A 28 -28.17 1.57 5.67
C PHE A 28 -29.35 0.60 5.81
N GLU A 29 -30.46 0.96 5.17
CA GLU A 29 -31.65 0.14 5.03
C GLU A 29 -31.79 -0.35 3.59
N LYS A 30 -31.67 -1.68 3.37
CA LYS A 30 -31.96 -2.29 2.07
C LYS A 30 -33.46 -2.22 1.76
N LEU A 31 -33.83 -1.51 0.71
CA LEU A 31 -35.22 -1.33 0.31
C LEU A 31 -35.69 -2.48 -0.61
N PRO A 32 -36.92 -2.98 -0.41
CA PRO A 32 -37.50 -3.99 -1.29
C PRO A 32 -37.95 -3.38 -2.63
N SER A 33 -37.92 -4.19 -3.69
CA SER A 33 -38.33 -3.80 -5.06
C SER A 33 -39.79 -3.32 -5.15
N GLU A 34 -40.64 -3.76 -4.23
CA GLU A 34 -42.03 -3.35 -4.12
C GLU A 34 -42.17 -1.89 -3.67
N THR A 35 -41.18 -1.36 -2.95
CA THR A 35 -41.10 0.04 -2.53
C THR A 35 -40.41 0.88 -3.60
N THR A 36 -39.24 0.44 -4.08
CA THR A 36 -38.45 1.21 -5.05
C THR A 36 -39.01 1.14 -6.47
N HIS A 37 -39.77 0.09 -6.79
CA HIS A 37 -40.20 -0.26 -8.14
C HIS A 37 -39.05 -0.52 -9.13
N ILE A 38 -37.82 -0.64 -8.63
CA ILE A 38 -36.66 -1.09 -9.42
C ILE A 38 -36.68 -2.62 -9.45
N ASN A 39 -37.26 -3.18 -10.53
CA ASN A 39 -37.33 -4.61 -10.80
C ASN A 39 -36.30 -5.00 -11.86
N PHE A 40 -35.06 -5.26 -11.41
CA PHE A 40 -33.92 -5.57 -12.26
C PHE A 40 -33.03 -6.67 -11.67
N THR A 41 -32.55 -7.57 -12.54
CA THR A 41 -31.57 -8.62 -12.23
C THR A 41 -30.61 -8.74 -13.40
N ASN A 42 -29.31 -8.56 -13.16
CA ASN A 42 -28.29 -8.83 -14.16
C ASN A 42 -28.09 -10.35 -14.33
N SER A 43 -28.77 -10.95 -15.30
CA SER A 43 -28.78 -12.41 -15.49
C SER A 43 -27.69 -12.84 -16.46
N VAL A 44 -26.71 -13.59 -15.98
CA VAL A 44 -25.59 -14.12 -16.77
C VAL A 44 -25.69 -15.65 -16.79
N VAL A 45 -25.90 -16.21 -17.98
CA VAL A 45 -26.11 -17.65 -18.18
C VAL A 45 -25.10 -18.19 -19.18
N ASP A 46 -24.28 -19.15 -18.76
CA ASP A 46 -23.33 -19.83 -19.64
C ASP A 46 -24.03 -20.66 -20.72
N ASP A 47 -23.54 -20.55 -21.95
CA ASP A 47 -23.97 -21.36 -23.08
C ASP A 47 -22.75 -21.95 -23.85
N PRO A 48 -22.94 -22.94 -24.76
CA PRO A 48 -21.83 -23.57 -25.47
C PRO A 48 -20.97 -22.61 -26.31
N GLU A 49 -21.54 -21.51 -26.78
CA GLU A 49 -20.88 -20.53 -27.64
C GLU A 49 -20.30 -19.36 -26.85
N PHE A 50 -20.77 -19.09 -25.62
CA PHE A 50 -20.33 -17.97 -24.79
C PHE A 50 -20.38 -18.31 -23.30
N ASN A 51 -19.19 -18.47 -22.70
CA ASN A 51 -18.97 -18.90 -21.31
C ASN A 51 -17.55 -18.51 -20.84
N ILE A 52 -17.26 -18.73 -19.55
CA ILE A 52 -15.98 -18.36 -18.93
C ILE A 52 -14.72 -18.94 -19.62
N PHE A 53 -14.81 -20.08 -20.32
CA PHE A 53 -13.65 -20.70 -20.98
C PHE A 53 -13.32 -20.06 -22.34
N ASN A 54 -14.28 -19.39 -22.99
CA ASN A 54 -14.05 -18.71 -24.26
C ASN A 54 -14.10 -17.17 -24.14
N TYR A 55 -14.62 -16.65 -23.03
CA TYR A 55 -14.57 -15.24 -22.67
C TYR A 55 -14.19 -15.10 -21.19
N ARG A 56 -12.95 -14.69 -20.92
CA ARG A 56 -12.39 -14.62 -19.55
C ARG A 56 -13.17 -13.69 -18.61
N ASN A 57 -13.72 -12.61 -19.15
CA ASN A 57 -14.41 -11.58 -18.38
C ASN A 57 -15.93 -11.85 -18.25
N PHE A 58 -16.35 -13.10 -18.42
CA PHE A 58 -17.78 -13.46 -18.48
C PHE A 58 -18.54 -13.19 -17.17
N TYR A 59 -17.86 -13.21 -16.03
CA TYR A 59 -18.48 -12.87 -14.74
C TYR A 59 -18.11 -11.48 -14.24
N ASN A 60 -17.47 -10.64 -15.07
CA ASN A 60 -17.33 -9.23 -14.81
C ASN A 60 -18.72 -8.63 -15.00
N GLY A 61 -19.40 -8.28 -13.91
CA GLY A 61 -20.81 -7.87 -13.90
C GLY A 61 -21.11 -6.60 -14.73
N GLY A 62 -22.21 -5.92 -14.41
CA GLY A 62 -22.61 -4.68 -15.10
C GLY A 62 -22.50 -3.46 -14.19
N GLY A 63 -22.21 -2.30 -14.79
CA GLY A 63 -22.17 -1.01 -14.11
C GLY A 63 -23.52 -0.44 -13.64
N VAL A 64 -23.44 0.63 -12.85
CA VAL A 64 -24.56 1.48 -12.40
C VAL A 64 -24.23 2.94 -12.76
N ALA A 65 -25.19 3.68 -13.33
CA ALA A 65 -25.03 5.12 -13.54
C ALA A 65 -26.15 5.89 -12.85
N ILE A 66 -25.80 6.94 -12.09
CA ILE A 66 -26.74 7.83 -11.41
C ILE A 66 -26.64 9.24 -12.00
N GLY A 67 -27.77 9.87 -12.31
CA GLY A 67 -27.81 11.24 -12.83
C GLY A 67 -29.22 11.75 -13.07
N ASP A 68 -29.44 13.06 -12.92
CA ASP A 68 -30.74 13.73 -13.13
C ASP A 68 -30.99 13.96 -14.64
N VAL A 69 -31.67 13.03 -15.33
CA VAL A 69 -31.82 13.07 -16.79
C VAL A 69 -32.94 13.99 -17.26
N ASN A 70 -33.81 14.40 -16.34
CA ASN A 70 -34.96 15.28 -16.63
C ASN A 70 -34.85 16.67 -15.97
N ASN A 71 -33.74 16.96 -15.29
CA ASN A 71 -33.47 18.22 -14.59
C ASN A 71 -34.53 18.60 -13.53
N ASP A 72 -35.16 17.63 -12.89
CA ASP A 72 -36.16 17.87 -11.83
C ASP A 72 -35.57 17.96 -10.41
N GLY A 73 -34.27 17.70 -10.29
CA GLY A 73 -33.52 17.74 -9.04
C GLY A 73 -33.45 16.43 -8.28
N PHE A 74 -34.04 15.34 -8.79
CA PHE A 74 -33.93 13.99 -8.23
C PHE A 74 -33.08 13.12 -9.15
N PRO A 75 -31.96 12.54 -8.68
CA PRO A 75 -31.14 11.68 -9.53
C PRO A 75 -31.87 10.39 -9.94
N ASP A 76 -31.74 10.02 -11.21
CA ASP A 76 -32.27 8.80 -11.82
C ASP A 76 -31.23 7.68 -11.84
N VAL A 77 -31.67 6.44 -12.06
CA VAL A 77 -30.79 5.25 -12.02
C VAL A 77 -30.82 4.49 -13.34
N PHE A 78 -29.64 4.24 -13.91
CA PHE A 78 -29.45 3.36 -15.06
C PHE A 78 -28.66 2.11 -14.67
N LEU A 79 -29.14 0.94 -15.09
CA LEU A 79 -28.57 -0.36 -14.76
C LEU A 79 -28.19 -1.12 -16.03
N ILE A 80 -26.94 -1.59 -16.07
CA ILE A 80 -26.43 -2.43 -17.14
C ILE A 80 -26.81 -3.89 -16.90
N ALA A 81 -27.33 -4.53 -17.95
CA ALA A 81 -27.45 -5.97 -18.06
C ALA A 81 -26.34 -6.49 -18.97
N ASN A 82 -25.48 -7.39 -18.47
CA ASN A 82 -24.49 -8.03 -19.32
C ASN A 82 -25.16 -8.86 -20.42
N MET A 83 -26.31 -9.48 -20.15
CA MET A 83 -27.15 -10.08 -21.18
C MET A 83 -28.57 -9.53 -21.09
N GLY A 84 -29.14 -9.13 -22.23
CA GLY A 84 -30.51 -8.63 -22.31
C GLY A 84 -30.59 -7.11 -22.42
N GLU A 85 -31.68 -6.54 -21.91
CA GLU A 85 -31.96 -5.11 -22.00
C GLU A 85 -31.42 -4.36 -20.77
N ASN A 86 -30.69 -3.27 -21.01
CA ASN A 86 -30.34 -2.28 -19.99
C ASN A 86 -31.60 -1.51 -19.55
N ARG A 87 -31.59 -0.89 -18.36
CA ARG A 87 -32.79 -0.24 -17.82
C ARG A 87 -32.54 1.14 -17.25
N LEU A 88 -33.44 2.08 -17.57
CA LEU A 88 -33.50 3.43 -17.01
C LEU A 88 -34.73 3.60 -16.12
N TYR A 89 -34.49 3.97 -14.87
CA TYR A 89 -35.48 4.19 -13.83
C TYR A 89 -35.54 5.67 -13.47
N LEU A 90 -36.64 6.32 -13.82
CA LEU A 90 -36.89 7.72 -13.52
C LEU A 90 -37.38 7.87 -12.07
N ASN A 91 -36.68 8.64 -11.26
CA ASN A 91 -37.03 8.92 -9.89
C ASN A 91 -38.36 9.67 -9.82
N GLN A 92 -39.30 9.18 -9.00
CA GLN A 92 -40.62 9.79 -8.82
C GLN A 92 -40.67 10.72 -7.60
N GLY A 93 -39.50 11.10 -7.10
CA GLY A 93 -39.30 11.96 -5.95
C GLY A 93 -40.18 13.20 -5.96
N LYS A 94 -40.67 13.55 -4.78
CA LYS A 94 -41.39 14.81 -4.53
C LYS A 94 -40.81 15.43 -3.28
N SER A 95 -40.54 16.73 -3.31
CA SER A 95 -39.95 17.44 -2.17
C SER A 95 -40.75 17.16 -0.88
N GLY A 96 -40.09 16.57 0.13
CA GLY A 96 -40.67 16.22 1.43
C GLY A 96 -41.37 14.86 1.52
N ALA A 97 -41.29 14.00 0.50
CA ALA A 97 -41.74 12.60 0.57
C ALA A 97 -40.56 11.67 0.88
N ALA A 98 -40.69 10.86 1.94
CA ALA A 98 -39.64 9.96 2.43
C ALA A 98 -39.51 8.62 1.66
N ALA A 99 -40.09 8.51 0.47
CA ALA A 99 -40.18 7.23 -0.24
C ALA A 99 -39.43 7.29 -1.57
N LEU A 100 -38.31 6.56 -1.64
CA LEU A 100 -37.58 6.25 -2.87
C LEU A 100 -38.43 5.32 -3.74
N ALA A 101 -38.96 5.86 -4.84
CA ALA A 101 -39.78 5.12 -5.81
C ALA A 101 -39.45 5.59 -7.23
N PHE A 102 -39.41 4.65 -8.17
CA PHE A 102 -38.96 4.91 -9.54
C PHE A 102 -39.96 4.39 -10.59
N GLU A 103 -39.94 4.97 -11.78
CA GLU A 103 -40.67 4.49 -12.97
C GLU A 103 -39.68 3.91 -13.98
N ASP A 104 -39.87 2.65 -14.40
CA ASP A 104 -39.13 2.09 -15.55
C ASP A 104 -39.58 2.80 -16.83
N ILE A 105 -38.74 3.70 -17.35
CA ILE A 105 -39.01 4.46 -18.58
C ILE A 105 -38.25 3.89 -19.77
N THR A 106 -37.53 2.78 -19.62
CA THR A 106 -36.59 2.21 -20.62
C THR A 106 -37.13 2.20 -22.04
N ALA A 107 -38.33 1.61 -22.23
CA ALA A 107 -38.95 1.49 -23.55
C ALA A 107 -39.43 2.83 -24.12
N LYS A 108 -39.88 3.76 -23.27
CA LYS A 108 -40.30 5.12 -23.67
C LYS A 108 -39.07 5.96 -24.03
N ALA A 109 -38.00 5.81 -23.25
CA ALA A 109 -36.75 6.52 -23.38
C ALA A 109 -35.93 6.05 -24.59
N GLY A 110 -36.02 4.78 -24.95
CA GLY A 110 -35.30 4.21 -26.11
C GLY A 110 -33.85 3.79 -25.80
N VAL A 111 -33.57 3.44 -24.54
CA VAL A 111 -32.20 3.21 -24.02
C VAL A 111 -31.92 1.77 -23.60
N ALA A 112 -32.74 0.81 -24.05
CA ALA A 112 -32.57 -0.61 -23.74
C ALA A 112 -31.24 -1.20 -24.25
N GLY A 113 -30.62 -0.56 -25.26
CA GLY A 113 -29.48 -1.09 -26.00
C GLY A 113 -29.88 -2.13 -27.04
N LYS A 114 -28.98 -2.40 -28.00
CA LYS A 114 -29.17 -3.45 -29.02
C LYS A 114 -28.08 -4.52 -29.00
N ARG A 115 -27.04 -4.33 -28.20
CA ARG A 115 -25.87 -5.22 -28.16
C ARG A 115 -26.14 -6.43 -27.29
N ALA A 116 -25.43 -7.51 -27.59
CA ALA A 116 -25.60 -8.77 -26.91
C ALA A 116 -24.81 -8.85 -25.60
N TRP A 117 -23.85 -7.93 -25.39
CA TRP A 117 -23.11 -7.78 -24.13
C TRP A 117 -22.74 -6.33 -23.78
N SER A 118 -23.45 -5.76 -22.80
CA SER A 118 -23.14 -4.44 -22.22
C SER A 118 -22.23 -4.56 -20.99
N THR A 119 -21.45 -3.51 -20.71
CA THR A 119 -20.46 -3.47 -19.60
C THR A 119 -20.65 -2.26 -18.69
N GLY A 120 -20.07 -1.11 -19.03
CA GLY A 120 -20.19 0.13 -18.26
C GLY A 120 -21.10 1.18 -18.87
N ALA A 121 -21.56 2.10 -18.01
CA ALA A 121 -22.42 3.22 -18.35
C ALA A 121 -21.88 4.53 -17.77
N THR A 122 -22.08 5.63 -18.51
CA THR A 122 -21.71 6.97 -18.05
C THR A 122 -22.77 7.97 -18.46
N PHE A 123 -23.21 8.79 -17.51
CA PHE A 123 -23.96 10.01 -17.81
C PHE A 123 -22.99 11.19 -18.01
N ALA A 124 -23.13 11.90 -19.13
CA ALA A 124 -22.37 13.11 -19.44
C ALA A 124 -23.17 14.02 -20.39
N ASP A 125 -23.05 15.35 -20.25
CA ASP A 125 -23.59 16.31 -21.23
C ASP A 125 -22.56 16.44 -22.38
N VAL A 126 -22.62 15.51 -23.34
CA VAL A 126 -21.58 15.35 -24.37
C VAL A 126 -21.60 16.50 -25.37
N ASN A 127 -22.77 17.10 -25.57
CA ASN A 127 -23.00 18.13 -26.59
C ASN A 127 -23.09 19.57 -26.00
N GLY A 128 -23.16 19.70 -24.67
CA GLY A 128 -23.18 20.97 -23.93
C GLY A 128 -24.55 21.68 -23.89
N ASP A 129 -25.65 20.96 -24.13
CA ASP A 129 -27.01 21.49 -24.19
C ASP A 129 -27.73 21.56 -22.83
N GLY A 130 -27.11 21.04 -21.78
CA GLY A 130 -27.63 21.03 -20.42
C GLY A 130 -28.49 19.81 -20.07
N TRP A 131 -28.55 18.80 -20.94
CA TRP A 131 -29.17 17.50 -20.65
C TRP A 131 -28.11 16.41 -20.56
N LEU A 132 -28.26 15.49 -19.60
CA LEU A 132 -27.35 14.36 -19.50
C LEU A 132 -27.65 13.35 -20.61
N ASP A 133 -26.66 13.11 -21.46
CA ASP A 133 -26.61 12.03 -22.43
C ASP A 133 -26.08 10.76 -21.74
N LEU A 134 -26.32 9.60 -22.36
CA LEU A 134 -25.92 8.30 -21.82
C LEU A 134 -24.99 7.57 -22.80
N TYR A 135 -23.79 7.23 -22.36
CA TYR A 135 -22.85 6.41 -23.11
C TYR A 135 -22.77 4.99 -22.53
N VAL A 136 -22.92 3.97 -23.37
CA VAL A 136 -22.92 2.55 -22.99
C VAL A 136 -21.79 1.82 -23.71
N CYS A 137 -20.92 1.20 -22.93
CA CYS A 137 -19.81 0.38 -23.40
C CYS A 137 -20.26 -1.06 -23.67
N ASN A 138 -19.82 -1.63 -24.78
CA ASN A 138 -20.17 -2.98 -25.23
C ASN A 138 -18.91 -3.83 -25.49
N ALA A 139 -19.03 -5.14 -25.25
CA ALA A 139 -17.94 -6.10 -25.39
C ALA A 139 -18.47 -7.51 -25.75
N GLY A 140 -17.79 -8.57 -25.30
CA GLY A 140 -18.17 -9.97 -25.57
C GLY A 140 -17.77 -10.46 -26.97
N ILE A 141 -18.05 -11.72 -27.32
CA ILE A 141 -17.69 -12.31 -28.62
C ILE A 141 -18.84 -13.12 -29.25
N ARG A 142 -20.06 -12.58 -29.20
CA ARG A 142 -21.23 -13.29 -29.77
C ARG A 142 -21.27 -13.16 -31.32
N PRO A 143 -21.47 -14.26 -32.05
CA PRO A 143 -21.62 -14.21 -33.52
C PRO A 143 -22.75 -13.27 -33.96
N GLY A 144 -22.45 -12.38 -34.90
CA GLY A 144 -23.43 -11.43 -35.45
C GLY A 144 -23.58 -10.12 -34.66
N ASP A 145 -22.92 -9.98 -33.51
CA ASP A 145 -22.82 -8.72 -32.79
C ASP A 145 -21.51 -8.00 -33.15
N ASP A 146 -21.61 -6.74 -33.57
CA ASP A 146 -20.47 -5.89 -33.89
C ASP A 146 -19.88 -5.20 -32.66
N ARG A 147 -20.57 -5.27 -31.51
CA ARG A 147 -20.15 -4.71 -30.20
C ARG A 147 -19.93 -3.20 -30.21
N GLY A 148 -20.48 -2.48 -31.19
CA GLY A 148 -20.34 -1.03 -31.23
C GLY A 148 -20.90 -0.40 -29.96
N ASN A 149 -20.12 0.46 -29.30
CA ASN A 149 -20.61 1.30 -28.21
C ASN A 149 -21.79 2.16 -28.67
N GLU A 150 -22.65 2.55 -27.72
CA GLU A 150 -23.89 3.28 -27.99
C GLU A 150 -23.86 4.62 -27.23
N LEU A 151 -24.18 5.73 -27.94
CA LEU A 151 -24.31 7.07 -27.36
C LEU A 151 -25.76 7.52 -27.54
N PHE A 152 -26.50 7.57 -26.46
CA PHE A 152 -27.88 8.01 -26.42
C PHE A 152 -27.92 9.50 -26.08
N ILE A 153 -28.17 10.34 -27.09
CA ILE A 153 -28.34 11.78 -26.92
C ILE A 153 -29.72 12.08 -26.35
N ASN A 154 -29.78 12.81 -25.25
CA ASN A 154 -31.02 13.21 -24.59
C ASN A 154 -31.74 14.28 -25.42
N ASN A 155 -32.99 14.03 -25.79
CA ASN A 155 -33.78 14.97 -26.59
C ASN A 155 -34.46 16.05 -25.73
N GLY A 156 -34.20 16.08 -24.43
CA GLY A 156 -34.87 16.91 -23.44
C GLY A 156 -36.31 16.46 -23.14
N ILE A 157 -37.03 17.27 -22.35
CA ILE A 157 -38.40 16.95 -21.98
C ILE A 157 -39.37 17.23 -23.14
N GLY A 158 -40.01 16.17 -23.64
CA GLY A 158 -41.07 16.27 -24.63
C GLY A 158 -42.33 16.98 -24.11
N LYS A 159 -43.24 17.35 -25.01
CA LYS A 159 -44.47 18.12 -24.68
C LYS A 159 -45.36 17.48 -23.59
N ASN A 160 -45.24 16.19 -23.36
CA ASN A 160 -46.02 15.43 -22.38
C ASN A 160 -45.23 15.06 -21.11
N GLY A 161 -44.05 15.68 -20.89
CA GLY A 161 -43.17 15.32 -19.77
C GLY A 161 -42.32 14.07 -20.02
N THR A 162 -42.30 13.55 -21.25
CA THR A 162 -41.59 12.32 -21.60
C THR A 162 -40.12 12.60 -21.88
N VAL A 163 -39.23 11.86 -21.23
CA VAL A 163 -37.79 11.82 -21.53
C VAL A 163 -37.56 10.80 -22.65
N THR A 164 -36.81 11.18 -23.69
CA THR A 164 -36.48 10.30 -24.82
C THR A 164 -35.05 10.55 -25.27
N PHE A 165 -34.42 9.51 -25.79
CA PHE A 165 -33.05 9.58 -26.30
C PHE A 165 -32.98 9.14 -27.77
N THR A 166 -31.92 9.59 -28.44
CA THR A 166 -31.59 9.18 -29.80
C THR A 166 -30.17 8.60 -29.83
N GLU A 167 -30.03 7.34 -30.22
CA GLU A 167 -28.71 6.71 -30.41
C GLU A 167 -27.97 7.36 -31.60
N LYS A 168 -26.75 7.85 -31.36
CA LYS A 168 -25.93 8.63 -32.31
C LYS A 168 -24.42 8.37 -32.20
N ALA A 169 -23.97 7.22 -31.68
CA ALA A 169 -22.55 6.92 -31.52
C ALA A 169 -21.77 7.11 -32.83
N ALA A 170 -22.28 6.57 -33.94
CA ALA A 170 -21.63 6.67 -35.25
C ALA A 170 -21.56 8.09 -35.81
N ASP A 171 -22.59 8.90 -35.53
CA ASP A 171 -22.64 10.32 -35.94
C ASP A 171 -21.53 11.10 -35.23
N TYR A 172 -21.38 10.86 -33.91
CA TYR A 172 -20.35 11.48 -33.07
C TYR A 172 -18.98 10.80 -33.16
N GLY A 173 -18.86 9.65 -33.83
CA GLY A 173 -17.59 8.92 -33.95
C GLY A 173 -17.16 8.20 -32.67
N LEU A 174 -18.12 7.85 -31.82
CA LEU A 174 -17.93 7.09 -30.58
C LEU A 174 -18.49 5.65 -30.69
N ASP A 175 -18.74 5.14 -31.89
CA ASP A 175 -19.19 3.78 -32.17
C ASP A 175 -18.04 2.76 -32.14
N ASP A 176 -17.20 2.79 -31.11
CA ASP A 176 -16.05 1.89 -31.02
C ASP A 176 -16.47 0.42 -30.94
N HIS A 177 -15.82 -0.44 -31.73
CA HIS A 177 -16.11 -1.88 -31.85
C HIS A 177 -15.13 -2.77 -31.07
N GLY A 178 -14.32 -2.17 -30.19
CA GLY A 178 -13.37 -2.83 -29.31
C GLY A 178 -14.04 -3.57 -28.15
N PHE A 179 -13.22 -4.03 -27.21
CA PHE A 179 -13.68 -4.68 -25.98
C PHE A 179 -13.77 -3.66 -24.87
N SER A 180 -14.77 -2.78 -24.98
CA SER A 180 -14.95 -1.63 -24.10
C SER A 180 -15.42 -2.09 -22.72
N THR A 181 -14.80 -1.53 -21.69
CA THR A 181 -15.13 -1.80 -20.28
C THR A 181 -15.83 -0.60 -19.66
N HIS A 182 -15.28 0.61 -19.84
CA HIS A 182 -15.83 1.84 -19.29
C HIS A 182 -15.32 3.07 -20.06
N ALA A 183 -15.93 4.23 -19.85
CA ALA A 183 -15.48 5.50 -20.42
C ALA A 183 -15.55 6.60 -19.36
N ALA A 184 -14.72 7.64 -19.51
CA ALA A 184 -14.78 8.85 -18.69
C ALA A 184 -14.79 10.09 -19.58
N PHE A 185 -15.66 11.05 -19.28
CA PHE A 185 -15.78 12.31 -20.00
C PHE A 185 -15.22 13.46 -19.17
N PHE A 186 -14.26 14.21 -19.71
CA PHE A 186 -13.58 15.32 -19.03
C PHE A 186 -12.87 16.23 -20.04
N ASP A 187 -12.62 17.48 -19.67
CA ASP A 187 -11.96 18.49 -20.51
C ASP A 187 -10.43 18.42 -20.27
N TYR A 188 -9.70 17.63 -21.06
CA TYR A 188 -8.28 17.38 -20.78
C TYR A 188 -7.35 18.46 -21.34
N ASP A 189 -7.76 19.16 -22.39
CA ASP A 189 -6.97 20.23 -23.02
C ASP A 189 -7.46 21.65 -22.66
N ARG A 190 -8.50 21.75 -21.81
CA ARG A 190 -9.10 22.98 -21.27
C ARG A 190 -9.70 23.90 -22.33
N ASP A 191 -10.19 23.35 -23.43
CA ASP A 191 -10.82 24.14 -24.49
C ASP A 191 -12.32 24.44 -24.22
N GLY A 192 -12.88 23.82 -23.18
CA GLY A 192 -14.21 24.10 -22.63
C GLY A 192 -15.31 23.14 -23.09
N ASP A 193 -14.99 22.08 -23.84
CA ASP A 193 -15.86 20.94 -24.06
C ASP A 193 -15.33 19.64 -23.41
N LEU A 194 -16.16 18.59 -23.40
CA LEU A 194 -15.79 17.32 -22.77
C LEU A 194 -15.23 16.38 -23.82
N ASP A 195 -14.00 15.93 -23.60
CA ASP A 195 -13.34 14.83 -24.30
C ASP A 195 -13.70 13.49 -23.66
N MET A 196 -13.20 12.38 -24.21
CA MET A 196 -13.51 11.05 -23.70
C MET A 196 -12.32 10.10 -23.71
N TYR A 197 -12.02 9.47 -22.57
CA TYR A 197 -11.14 8.31 -22.52
C TYR A 197 -11.97 7.02 -22.55
N LEU A 198 -11.63 6.09 -23.43
CA LEU A 198 -12.22 4.76 -23.54
C LEU A 198 -11.29 3.69 -22.97
N LEU A 199 -11.73 3.04 -21.90
CA LEU A 199 -11.04 1.91 -21.31
C LEU A 199 -11.46 0.61 -22.01
N ASN A 200 -10.52 0.02 -22.74
CA ASN A 200 -10.65 -1.32 -23.32
C ASN A 200 -9.90 -2.39 -22.52
N ASN A 201 -10.25 -3.66 -22.75
CA ASN A 201 -9.58 -4.82 -22.14
C ASN A 201 -9.16 -5.84 -23.21
N SER A 202 -8.19 -6.70 -22.87
CA SER A 202 -7.76 -7.82 -23.69
C SER A 202 -8.28 -9.14 -23.15
N PHE A 203 -9.02 -9.88 -23.98
CA PHE A 203 -9.57 -11.21 -23.66
C PHE A 203 -8.58 -12.34 -23.97
N MET A 204 -7.36 -12.05 -24.43
CA MET A 204 -6.38 -13.08 -24.75
C MET A 204 -5.91 -13.82 -23.49
N PRO A 205 -5.81 -15.17 -23.53
CA PRO A 205 -5.23 -15.92 -22.42
C PRO A 205 -3.80 -15.46 -22.13
N VAL A 206 -3.57 -15.04 -20.88
CA VAL A 206 -2.30 -14.47 -20.38
C VAL A 206 -1.09 -15.36 -20.72
N GLY A 207 -1.24 -16.68 -20.55
CA GLY A 207 -0.18 -17.65 -20.85
C GLY A 207 0.26 -17.69 -22.33
N LYS A 208 -0.56 -17.21 -23.28
CA LYS A 208 -0.18 -17.12 -24.71
C LYS A 208 0.68 -15.89 -25.02
N LEU A 209 0.68 -14.89 -24.15
CA LEU A 209 1.41 -13.63 -24.34
C LEU A 209 2.85 -13.74 -23.81
N GLY A 210 3.13 -14.74 -22.98
CA GLY A 210 4.49 -15.13 -22.60
C GLY A 210 5.29 -14.03 -21.89
N TYR A 211 4.61 -13.09 -21.23
CA TYR A 211 5.19 -11.89 -20.62
C TYR A 211 6.03 -11.07 -21.60
N ALA A 212 5.64 -11.00 -22.88
CA ALA A 212 6.30 -10.12 -23.84
C ALA A 212 5.89 -8.67 -23.59
N ASN A 213 6.86 -7.77 -23.49
CA ASN A 213 6.58 -6.35 -23.39
C ASN A 213 6.27 -5.80 -24.80
N ILE A 214 4.98 -5.74 -25.11
CA ILE A 214 4.42 -5.16 -26.34
C ILE A 214 3.62 -3.89 -26.04
N ARG A 215 3.92 -3.21 -24.92
CA ARG A 215 3.16 -2.05 -24.41
C ARG A 215 3.00 -0.92 -25.43
N SER A 216 4.01 -0.73 -26.27
CA SER A 216 4.02 0.29 -27.32
C SER A 216 3.33 -0.14 -28.62
N GLU A 217 2.95 -1.42 -28.77
CA GLU A 217 2.27 -1.94 -29.96
C GLU A 217 0.76 -1.77 -29.80
N ARG A 218 0.16 -0.84 -30.55
CA ARG A 218 -1.28 -0.59 -30.46
C ARG A 218 -2.10 -1.76 -31.01
N ASP A 219 -3.14 -2.14 -30.28
CA ASP A 219 -4.18 -3.07 -30.73
C ASP A 219 -5.49 -2.31 -30.92
N SER A 220 -6.14 -2.50 -32.07
CA SER A 220 -7.34 -1.75 -32.43
C SER A 220 -8.58 -2.12 -31.60
N LEU A 221 -8.60 -3.31 -31.00
CA LEU A 221 -9.76 -3.86 -30.29
C LEU A 221 -9.59 -3.81 -28.78
N GLY A 222 -8.43 -4.20 -28.27
CA GLY A 222 -8.13 -4.25 -26.83
C GLY A 222 -7.42 -3.00 -26.29
N GLY A 223 -6.88 -2.15 -27.17
CA GLY A 223 -6.13 -0.96 -26.75
C GLY A 223 -7.02 0.17 -26.25
N HIS A 224 -6.63 0.82 -25.14
CA HIS A 224 -7.29 2.03 -24.64
C HIS A 224 -7.17 3.20 -25.62
N LYS A 225 -8.13 4.13 -25.56
CA LYS A 225 -8.23 5.25 -26.49
C LYS A 225 -8.55 6.57 -25.78
N LEU A 226 -8.04 7.68 -26.31
CA LEU A 226 -8.42 9.03 -25.94
C LEU A 226 -8.99 9.73 -27.17
N PHE A 227 -10.17 10.30 -27.02
CA PHE A 227 -10.90 10.99 -28.06
C PHE A 227 -11.05 12.46 -27.70
N ARG A 228 -10.58 13.34 -28.59
CA ARG A 228 -10.83 14.78 -28.46
C ARG A 228 -12.16 15.15 -29.08
N ASN A 229 -12.93 16.02 -28.44
CA ASN A 229 -14.16 16.55 -28.98
C ASN A 229 -13.84 17.71 -29.96
N ASP A 230 -14.07 17.50 -31.26
CA ASP A 230 -13.92 18.57 -32.26
C ASP A 230 -15.26 19.30 -32.52
N GLY A 231 -16.17 19.21 -31.54
CA GLY A 231 -17.47 19.85 -31.48
C GLY A 231 -18.59 19.23 -32.32
N ALA A 232 -18.30 18.72 -33.52
CA ALA A 232 -19.26 17.99 -34.37
C ALA A 232 -19.09 16.46 -34.33
N ARG A 233 -17.90 16.00 -33.93
CA ARG A 233 -17.49 14.60 -33.86
C ARG A 233 -16.28 14.50 -32.92
N PHE A 234 -16.05 13.31 -32.38
CA PHE A 234 -14.87 12.95 -31.62
C PHE A 234 -13.79 12.36 -32.53
N ALA A 235 -12.53 12.70 -32.26
CA ALA A 235 -11.37 12.22 -32.99
C ALA A 235 -10.44 11.43 -32.05
N ASP A 236 -10.08 10.21 -32.43
CA ASP A 236 -9.07 9.41 -31.71
C ASP A 236 -7.70 10.10 -31.83
N VAL A 237 -7.19 10.60 -30.70
CA VAL A 237 -5.90 11.29 -30.57
C VAL A 237 -4.89 10.48 -29.75
N SER A 238 -5.20 9.22 -29.43
CA SER A 238 -4.46 8.40 -28.46
C SER A 238 -2.95 8.37 -28.69
N GLU A 239 -2.52 8.12 -29.93
CA GLU A 239 -1.10 8.05 -30.29
C GLU A 239 -0.42 9.41 -30.16
N LYS A 240 -1.08 10.49 -30.59
CA LYS A 240 -0.56 11.85 -30.47
C LYS A 240 -0.48 12.30 -29.01
N ALA A 241 -1.43 11.90 -28.19
CA ALA A 241 -1.52 12.25 -26.78
C ALA A 241 -0.61 11.40 -25.87
N GLY A 242 0.01 10.33 -26.39
CA GLY A 242 0.91 9.46 -25.61
C GLY A 242 0.21 8.39 -24.77
N ILE A 243 -1.03 8.04 -25.09
CA ILE A 243 -1.80 7.02 -24.37
C ILE A 243 -1.40 5.63 -24.87
N TYR A 244 -1.05 4.70 -23.98
CA TYR A 244 -0.83 3.30 -24.38
C TYR A 244 -2.14 2.62 -24.78
N GLY A 245 -2.08 1.78 -25.80
CA GLY A 245 -3.24 1.07 -26.32
C GLY A 245 -2.89 -0.32 -26.81
N SER A 246 -2.12 -1.07 -26.02
CA SER A 246 -1.65 -2.41 -26.42
C SER A 246 -2.61 -3.51 -26.03
N LEU A 247 -2.40 -4.68 -26.64
CA LEU A 247 -3.10 -5.93 -26.32
C LEU A 247 -2.83 -6.43 -24.89
N ILE A 248 -1.82 -5.91 -24.21
CA ILE A 248 -1.50 -6.24 -22.81
C ILE A 248 -2.04 -5.22 -21.82
N GLY A 249 -2.73 -4.16 -22.27
CA GLY A 249 -3.52 -3.28 -21.41
C GLY A 249 -4.81 -3.97 -20.98
N PHE A 250 -4.81 -4.63 -19.83
CA PHE A 250 -5.94 -5.38 -19.28
C PHE A 250 -6.88 -4.47 -18.46
N GLY A 251 -7.37 -3.41 -19.06
CA GLY A 251 -8.10 -2.34 -18.36
C GLY A 251 -9.36 -2.82 -17.63
N LEU A 252 -9.46 -2.50 -16.34
CA LEU A 252 -10.64 -2.76 -15.51
C LEU A 252 -11.16 -1.52 -14.77
N GLY A 253 -10.28 -0.59 -14.39
CA GLY A 253 -10.62 0.66 -13.71
C GLY A 253 -10.09 1.89 -14.45
N ILE A 254 -10.85 2.97 -14.40
CA ILE A 254 -10.45 4.31 -14.87
C ILE A 254 -10.83 5.34 -13.82
N THR A 255 -9.86 6.16 -13.43
CA THR A 255 -10.01 7.17 -12.39
C THR A 255 -9.35 8.46 -12.88
N ILE A 256 -10.06 9.59 -12.75
CA ILE A 256 -9.60 10.90 -13.21
C ILE A 256 -9.49 11.84 -12.01
N GLY A 257 -8.36 12.52 -11.86
CA GLY A 257 -8.17 13.49 -10.78
C GLY A 257 -6.92 14.34 -10.94
N ASP A 258 -6.87 15.49 -10.25
CA ASP A 258 -5.67 16.35 -10.18
C ASP A 258 -4.77 15.85 -9.04
N VAL A 259 -3.80 14.98 -9.36
CA VAL A 259 -3.00 14.29 -8.33
C VAL A 259 -1.70 15.03 -7.99
N ASN A 260 -1.33 16.02 -8.81
CA ASN A 260 -0.09 16.80 -8.67
C ASN A 260 -0.34 18.28 -8.33
N ASP A 261 -1.58 18.66 -8.00
CA ASP A 261 -1.99 20.00 -7.56
C ASP A 261 -1.70 21.13 -8.57
N ASP A 262 -1.77 20.84 -9.88
CA ASP A 262 -1.60 21.84 -10.93
C ASP A 262 -2.93 22.29 -11.59
N ASN A 263 -4.06 21.73 -11.10
CA ASN A 263 -5.43 21.94 -11.58
C ASN A 263 -5.74 21.31 -12.94
N TRP A 264 -4.80 20.60 -13.58
CA TRP A 264 -5.07 19.78 -14.76
C TRP A 264 -5.47 18.37 -14.33
N LEU A 265 -6.31 17.74 -15.14
CA LEU A 265 -6.78 16.39 -14.84
C LEU A 265 -5.79 15.36 -15.36
N ASP A 266 -5.38 14.47 -14.47
CA ASP A 266 -4.56 13.30 -14.73
C ASP A 266 -5.42 12.03 -14.81
N ILE A 267 -4.85 10.96 -15.35
CA ILE A 267 -5.55 9.70 -15.58
C ILE A 267 -4.83 8.56 -14.88
N TYR A 268 -5.53 7.84 -14.01
CA TYR A 268 -5.05 6.58 -13.45
C TYR A 268 -5.85 5.40 -14.02
N ILE A 269 -5.15 4.37 -14.48
CA ILE A 269 -5.72 3.18 -15.13
C ILE A 269 -5.29 1.94 -14.36
N SER A 270 -6.27 1.14 -13.94
CA SER A 270 -6.05 -0.18 -13.34
C SER A 270 -5.95 -1.25 -14.42
N ASN A 271 -4.82 -1.96 -14.47
CA ASN A 271 -4.60 -3.10 -15.35
C ASN A 271 -4.49 -4.39 -14.55
N ASP A 272 -5.21 -5.43 -15.00
CA ASP A 272 -5.08 -6.77 -14.43
C ASP A 272 -3.75 -7.45 -14.86
N PHE A 273 -3.35 -8.49 -14.13
CA PHE A 273 -2.17 -9.32 -14.39
C PHE A 273 -0.80 -8.61 -14.37
N TYR A 274 0.05 -8.91 -15.35
CA TYR A 274 1.46 -8.55 -15.34
C TYR A 274 1.76 -7.22 -16.03
N GLU A 275 0.78 -6.60 -16.68
CA GLU A 275 0.96 -5.23 -17.15
C GLU A 275 0.78 -4.30 -15.96
N ARG A 276 1.58 -3.25 -15.89
CA ARG A 276 1.49 -2.27 -14.81
C ARG A 276 0.25 -1.39 -15.01
N ASP A 277 -0.27 -0.86 -13.91
CA ASP A 277 -1.17 0.30 -13.96
C ASP A 277 -0.50 1.46 -14.69
N TYR A 278 -1.30 2.43 -15.13
CA TYR A 278 -0.77 3.65 -15.75
C TYR A 278 -1.21 4.88 -14.95
N LEU A 279 -0.26 5.78 -14.69
CA LEU A 279 -0.54 7.13 -14.22
C LEU A 279 -0.09 8.11 -15.31
N TYR A 280 -1.03 8.70 -16.02
CA TYR A 280 -0.78 9.70 -17.05
C TYR A 280 -0.91 11.10 -16.47
N LEU A 281 0.22 11.80 -16.33
CA LEU A 281 0.25 13.20 -15.93
C LEU A 281 0.06 14.09 -17.15
N ASN A 282 -0.80 15.10 -17.04
CA ASN A 282 -1.09 16.02 -18.14
C ASN A 282 0.09 17.00 -18.36
N ASN A 283 0.58 17.12 -19.60
CA ASN A 283 1.69 18.02 -19.94
C ASN A 283 1.25 19.46 -20.26
N HIS A 284 -0.05 19.76 -20.18
CA HIS A 284 -0.66 21.08 -20.46
C HIS A 284 -0.60 21.50 -21.94
N ASP A 285 -0.34 20.55 -22.85
CA ASP A 285 -0.19 20.79 -24.29
C ASP A 285 -1.01 19.82 -25.16
N GLY A 286 -1.97 19.12 -24.54
CA GLY A 286 -2.78 18.08 -25.16
C GLY A 286 -2.09 16.71 -25.23
N THR A 287 -0.99 16.52 -24.50
CA THR A 287 -0.30 15.23 -24.35
C THR A 287 -0.17 14.83 -22.88
N PHE A 288 0.12 13.55 -22.65
CA PHE A 288 0.34 12.98 -21.34
C PHE A 288 1.71 12.32 -21.23
N ARG A 289 2.25 12.29 -20.01
CA ARG A 289 3.43 11.49 -19.63
C ARG A 289 3.00 10.37 -18.70
N GLU A 290 3.20 9.13 -19.12
CA GLU A 290 3.06 7.97 -18.22
C GLU A 290 4.19 7.99 -17.18
N SER A 291 3.82 8.01 -15.90
CA SER A 291 4.70 8.35 -14.77
C SER A 291 4.54 7.41 -13.57
N VAL A 292 3.88 6.25 -13.72
CA VAL A 292 3.52 5.38 -12.59
C VAL A 292 4.76 4.94 -11.80
N LYS A 293 5.85 4.59 -12.49
CA LYS A 293 7.09 4.11 -11.85
C LYS A 293 7.85 5.21 -11.12
N ASP A 294 7.67 6.46 -11.55
CA ASP A 294 8.28 7.62 -10.91
C ASP A 294 7.49 8.04 -9.66
N ALA A 295 6.17 7.81 -9.68
CA ALA A 295 5.25 8.26 -8.63
C ALA A 295 4.95 7.19 -7.56
N MET A 296 4.94 5.91 -7.94
CA MET A 296 4.50 4.79 -7.10
C MET A 296 5.59 3.71 -7.02
N PRO A 297 6.20 3.46 -5.85
CA PRO A 297 7.26 2.46 -5.68
C PRO A 297 6.85 1.04 -6.09
N HIS A 298 5.59 0.67 -5.85
CA HIS A 298 5.00 -0.59 -6.28
C HIS A 298 3.48 -0.46 -6.52
N LEU A 299 2.88 -1.49 -7.12
CA LEU A 299 1.48 -1.53 -7.56
C LEU A 299 0.77 -2.82 -7.13
N SER A 300 -0.55 -2.83 -7.25
CA SER A 300 -1.34 -4.06 -7.13
C SER A 300 -1.06 -4.99 -8.32
N LEU A 301 -1.14 -6.31 -8.07
CA LEU A 301 -0.95 -7.33 -9.11
C LEU A 301 -2.23 -7.58 -9.91
N SER A 302 -3.38 -7.49 -9.27
CA SER A 302 -4.67 -7.74 -9.89
C SER A 302 -5.54 -6.52 -9.74
N SER A 303 -5.16 -5.39 -10.35
CA SER A 303 -5.88 -4.13 -10.16
C SER A 303 -7.26 -4.19 -10.84
N MET A 304 -8.30 -4.41 -10.02
CA MET A 304 -9.68 -4.65 -10.49
C MET A 304 -10.51 -3.37 -10.65
N GLY A 305 -10.14 -2.31 -9.93
CA GLY A 305 -10.85 -1.04 -9.86
C GLY A 305 -10.12 -0.05 -8.96
N ALA A 306 -10.44 1.24 -9.10
CA ALA A 306 -9.83 2.30 -8.30
C ALA A 306 -10.76 3.50 -8.14
N ASP A 307 -10.53 4.30 -7.10
CA ASP A 307 -11.15 5.62 -6.91
C ASP A 307 -10.16 6.61 -6.28
N VAL A 308 -10.42 7.90 -6.45
CA VAL A 308 -9.52 9.00 -6.05
C VAL A 308 -10.24 10.02 -5.16
N ALA A 309 -9.69 10.27 -3.97
CA ALA A 309 -10.23 11.24 -3.02
C ALA A 309 -9.19 11.64 -1.97
N ASP A 310 -9.38 12.80 -1.34
CA ASP A 310 -8.58 13.27 -0.20
C ASP A 310 -8.99 12.53 1.08
N ILE A 311 -8.34 11.41 1.40
CA ILE A 311 -8.80 10.47 2.44
C ILE A 311 -8.55 10.98 3.87
N ASN A 312 -7.54 11.84 4.02
CA ASN A 312 -7.05 12.33 5.30
C ASN A 312 -7.39 13.81 5.55
N ASN A 313 -8.08 14.45 4.60
CA ASN A 313 -8.46 15.86 4.62
C ASN A 313 -7.27 16.83 4.64
N ASP A 314 -6.13 16.46 4.04
CA ASP A 314 -4.95 17.32 3.88
C ASP A 314 -5.01 18.21 2.62
N GLY A 315 -5.98 17.97 1.75
CA GLY A 315 -6.23 18.72 0.54
C GLY A 315 -5.63 18.14 -0.74
N ARG A 316 -4.90 17.03 -0.65
CA ARG A 316 -4.38 16.28 -1.80
C ARG A 316 -5.23 15.06 -2.08
N LEU A 317 -5.22 14.61 -3.31
CA LEU A 317 -5.96 13.42 -3.72
C LEU A 317 -5.11 12.15 -3.57
N ASP A 318 -5.65 11.17 -2.85
CA ASP A 318 -5.13 9.82 -2.67
C ASP A 318 -5.82 8.84 -3.60
N ILE A 319 -5.18 7.69 -3.89
CA ILE A 319 -5.73 6.67 -4.78
C ILE A 319 -5.88 5.35 -4.03
N PHE A 320 -7.09 4.79 -4.02
CA PHE A 320 -7.35 3.43 -3.52
C PHE A 320 -7.60 2.48 -4.68
N VAL A 321 -6.94 1.32 -4.67
CA VAL A 321 -6.96 0.32 -5.74
C VAL A 321 -7.32 -1.04 -5.14
N THR A 322 -8.29 -1.73 -5.73
CA THR A 322 -8.74 -3.04 -5.27
C THR A 322 -8.03 -4.19 -5.99
N ASP A 323 -7.77 -5.27 -5.25
CA ASP A 323 -7.16 -6.53 -5.68
C ASP A 323 -8.03 -7.71 -5.20
N MET A 324 -7.53 -8.94 -5.34
CA MET A 324 -8.23 -10.19 -5.04
C MET A 324 -7.72 -10.90 -3.77
N LEU A 325 -6.99 -10.22 -2.88
CA LEU A 325 -6.42 -10.82 -1.67
C LEU A 325 -7.50 -11.10 -0.59
N PRO A 326 -7.74 -12.37 -0.20
CA PRO A 326 -8.66 -12.70 0.89
C PRO A 326 -8.14 -12.30 2.27
N GLY A 327 -9.01 -11.80 3.15
CA GLY A 327 -8.64 -11.38 4.51
C GLY A 327 -8.51 -12.52 5.54
N ASN A 328 -9.26 -13.61 5.37
CA ASN A 328 -9.20 -14.78 6.26
C ASN A 328 -8.36 -15.93 5.70
N ASP A 329 -7.75 -16.71 6.61
CA ASP A 329 -6.83 -17.80 6.27
C ASP A 329 -7.46 -18.89 5.39
N VAL A 330 -8.74 -19.20 5.61
CA VAL A 330 -9.43 -20.27 4.89
C VAL A 330 -9.54 -19.93 3.41
N ARG A 331 -10.05 -18.74 3.07
CA ARG A 331 -10.19 -18.31 1.68
C ARG A 331 -8.83 -18.03 1.05
N LEU A 332 -7.90 -17.41 1.78
CA LEU A 332 -6.53 -17.18 1.31
C LEU A 332 -5.87 -18.49 0.83
N LYS A 333 -5.90 -19.55 1.65
CA LYS A 333 -5.27 -20.84 1.31
C LYS A 333 -6.03 -21.66 0.27
N LYS A 334 -7.32 -21.37 0.04
CA LYS A 334 -8.13 -22.00 -1.02
C LYS A 334 -7.95 -21.33 -2.38
N ASN A 335 -7.84 -20.00 -2.41
CA ASN A 335 -8.06 -19.22 -3.64
C ASN A 335 -6.82 -18.46 -4.13
N SER A 336 -5.75 -18.36 -3.32
CA SER A 336 -4.59 -17.54 -3.64
C SER A 336 -3.33 -18.36 -3.88
N SER A 337 -2.49 -17.83 -4.77
CA SER A 337 -1.10 -18.23 -4.98
C SER A 337 -0.28 -16.98 -5.22
N PHE A 338 0.84 -16.83 -4.52
CA PHE A 338 1.74 -15.69 -4.73
C PHE A 338 2.79 -16.01 -5.78
N GLU A 339 3.25 -14.98 -6.48
CA GLU A 339 4.38 -15.11 -7.40
C GLU A 339 5.66 -15.42 -6.62
N ASN A 340 6.55 -16.19 -7.24
CA ASN A 340 7.86 -16.46 -6.66
C ASN A 340 8.89 -15.42 -7.11
N TYR A 341 10.06 -15.43 -6.47
CA TYR A 341 11.17 -14.54 -6.77
C TYR A 341 11.59 -14.60 -8.25
N ASP A 342 11.79 -15.80 -8.81
CA ASP A 342 12.25 -15.95 -10.21
C ASP A 342 11.28 -15.32 -11.23
N LEU A 343 9.97 -15.49 -11.04
CA LEU A 343 8.98 -14.91 -11.94
C LEU A 343 8.98 -13.38 -11.84
N GLN A 344 9.12 -12.84 -10.63
CA GLN A 344 9.26 -11.39 -10.43
C GLN A 344 10.50 -10.85 -11.17
N GLU A 345 11.67 -11.49 -11.01
CA GLU A 345 12.89 -11.07 -11.71
C GLU A 345 12.73 -11.12 -13.24
N ILE A 346 12.06 -12.14 -13.77
CA ILE A 346 11.72 -12.21 -15.21
C ILE A 346 10.86 -11.01 -15.62
N LYS A 347 9.84 -10.65 -14.85
CA LYS A 347 8.97 -9.51 -15.14
C LYS A 347 9.72 -8.18 -15.08
N LEU A 348 10.57 -7.98 -14.08
CA LEU A 348 11.38 -6.76 -13.93
C LEU A 348 12.35 -6.60 -15.08
N SER A 349 13.00 -7.69 -15.51
CA SER A 349 13.88 -7.69 -16.69
C SER A 349 13.17 -7.29 -17.99
N ARG A 350 11.83 -7.26 -17.98
CA ARG A 350 10.96 -6.90 -19.11
C ARG A 350 10.14 -5.63 -18.86
N ASP A 351 10.47 -4.85 -17.83
CA ASP A 351 9.86 -3.56 -17.52
C ASP A 351 8.36 -3.62 -17.12
N PHE A 352 7.97 -4.59 -16.29
CA PHE A 352 6.61 -4.70 -15.74
C PHE A 352 6.41 -4.11 -14.32
N HIS A 353 7.46 -3.50 -13.75
CA HIS A 353 7.44 -2.90 -12.40
C HIS A 353 7.16 -3.91 -11.26
N TYR A 354 7.16 -3.42 -10.01
CA TYR A 354 6.87 -4.22 -8.82
C TYR A 354 5.37 -4.29 -8.59
N GLN A 355 4.83 -5.52 -8.51
CA GLN A 355 3.40 -5.77 -8.35
C GLN A 355 3.15 -6.83 -7.27
N TYR A 356 2.17 -6.60 -6.38
CA TYR A 356 1.83 -7.50 -5.28
C TYR A 356 0.31 -7.73 -5.17
N MET A 357 -0.09 -8.96 -4.82
CA MET A 357 -1.50 -9.32 -4.61
C MET A 357 -2.00 -8.74 -3.28
N GLN A 358 -2.51 -7.51 -3.32
CA GLN A 358 -3.18 -6.81 -2.23
C GLN A 358 -3.84 -5.53 -2.76
N ASN A 359 -4.86 -5.02 -2.04
CA ASN A 359 -5.33 -3.67 -2.29
C ASN A 359 -4.22 -2.67 -1.97
N MET A 360 -4.21 -1.54 -2.68
CA MET A 360 -3.29 -0.43 -2.43
C MET A 360 -4.05 0.82 -1.98
N LEU A 361 -3.48 1.53 -1.02
CA LEU A 361 -3.92 2.87 -0.61
C LEU A 361 -2.72 3.79 -0.77
N HIS A 362 -2.60 4.36 -1.97
CA HIS A 362 -1.55 5.29 -2.35
C HIS A 362 -1.86 6.68 -1.74
N LEU A 363 -1.28 6.92 -0.56
CA LEU A 363 -1.33 8.20 0.15
C LEU A 363 -0.41 9.21 -0.55
N ASN A 364 -0.94 10.38 -0.90
CA ASN A 364 -0.21 11.44 -1.59
C ASN A 364 0.70 12.20 -0.61
N GLN A 365 2.02 12.07 -0.80
CA GLN A 365 3.07 12.70 0.00
C GLN A 365 3.52 14.05 -0.57
N GLY A 366 2.70 14.66 -1.43
CA GLY A 366 3.05 15.87 -2.17
C GLY A 366 3.89 15.58 -3.41
N ASN A 367 4.47 16.63 -3.97
CA ASN A 367 5.17 16.56 -5.25
C ASN A 367 6.68 16.66 -5.08
N GLU A 368 7.41 15.93 -5.93
CA GLU A 368 8.80 16.24 -6.17
C GLU A 368 8.95 17.62 -6.83
N PRO A 369 10.02 18.38 -6.51
CA PRO A 369 10.32 19.63 -7.20
C PRO A 369 10.44 19.42 -8.72
N ALA A 370 9.59 20.11 -9.49
CA ALA A 370 9.60 20.04 -10.94
C ALA A 370 10.97 20.44 -11.51
N GLN A 371 11.58 19.57 -12.32
CA GLN A 371 12.72 19.95 -13.15
C GLN A 371 12.24 20.90 -14.25
N SER A 372 13.02 21.94 -14.56
CA SER A 372 12.63 23.04 -15.47
C SER A 372 11.89 22.55 -16.73
N GLY A 373 10.63 22.98 -16.89
CA GLY A 373 9.80 22.70 -18.06
C GLY A 373 9.05 21.36 -18.04
N LYS A 374 9.09 20.58 -16.94
CA LYS A 374 8.29 19.36 -16.77
C LYS A 374 7.17 19.55 -15.74
N THR A 375 6.06 18.86 -15.96
CA THR A 375 4.99 18.67 -14.96
C THR A 375 5.56 18.00 -13.70
N ALA A 376 5.12 18.46 -12.52
CA ALA A 376 5.55 17.89 -11.24
C ALA A 376 5.11 16.43 -11.13
N THR A 377 5.95 15.58 -10.53
CA THR A 377 5.61 14.17 -10.26
C THR A 377 5.11 14.09 -8.80
N PRO A 378 3.91 13.55 -8.56
CA PRO A 378 3.45 13.26 -7.20
C PRO A 378 4.21 12.07 -6.62
N MET A 379 4.40 12.06 -5.30
CA MET A 379 4.99 10.95 -4.56
C MET A 379 3.89 10.21 -3.79
N PHE A 380 3.78 8.90 -3.97
CA PHE A 380 2.77 8.10 -3.30
C PHE A 380 3.37 7.02 -2.41
N SER A 381 2.89 6.95 -1.16
CA SER A 381 3.18 5.84 -0.24
C SER A 381 2.00 4.87 -0.23
N ASP A 382 2.18 3.59 -0.57
CA ASP A 382 1.16 2.59 -0.24
C ASP A 382 1.13 2.35 1.27
N ILE A 383 -0.03 2.54 1.90
CA ILE A 383 -0.26 2.33 3.33
C ILE A 383 -1.41 1.35 3.62
N ALA A 384 -1.86 0.56 2.64
CA ALA A 384 -3.08 -0.25 2.79
C ALA A 384 -3.04 -1.20 3.99
N ARG A 385 -1.87 -1.72 4.36
CA ARG A 385 -1.73 -2.64 5.51
C ARG A 385 -1.73 -1.91 6.84
N PHE A 386 -1.08 -0.75 6.90
CA PHE A 386 -1.15 0.18 8.03
C PHE A 386 -2.61 0.58 8.28
N SER A 387 -3.30 0.97 7.21
CA SER A 387 -4.68 1.47 7.26
C SER A 387 -5.73 0.40 7.48
N GLY A 388 -5.41 -0.88 7.29
CA GLY A 388 -6.33 -2.00 7.50
C GLY A 388 -7.22 -2.33 6.29
N VAL A 389 -6.93 -1.77 5.10
CA VAL A 389 -7.75 -1.90 3.88
C VAL A 389 -7.12 -2.80 2.80
N HIS A 390 -5.95 -3.39 3.07
CA HIS A 390 -5.17 -4.24 2.14
C HIS A 390 -5.84 -5.51 1.58
N ALA A 391 -6.92 -6.02 2.18
CA ALA A 391 -7.52 -7.30 1.80
C ALA A 391 -9.05 -7.24 1.83
N THR A 392 -9.66 -7.53 0.69
CA THR A 392 -11.13 -7.53 0.52
C THR A 392 -11.64 -8.70 -0.29
N ASP A 393 -10.84 -9.75 -0.53
CA ASP A 393 -11.23 -10.89 -1.38
C ASP A 393 -11.48 -10.46 -2.84
N TRP A 394 -12.32 -11.18 -3.60
CA TRP A 394 -12.58 -10.90 -5.02
C TRP A 394 -13.32 -9.58 -5.30
N SER A 395 -12.56 -8.49 -5.30
CA SER A 395 -13.07 -7.13 -5.32
C SER A 395 -13.29 -6.60 -6.74
N TRP A 396 -14.24 -5.68 -6.90
CA TRP A 396 -14.52 -5.02 -8.18
C TRP A 396 -14.53 -3.50 -8.04
N GLY A 397 -15.60 -2.93 -7.47
CA GLY A 397 -15.79 -1.49 -7.40
C GLY A 397 -15.25 -0.89 -6.10
N ALA A 398 -14.32 0.04 -6.21
CA ALA A 398 -13.94 0.97 -5.14
C ALA A 398 -14.78 2.25 -5.22
N LEU A 399 -15.41 2.66 -4.13
CA LEU A 399 -16.07 3.96 -4.00
C LEU A 399 -15.59 4.63 -2.71
N ILE A 400 -15.09 5.85 -2.81
CA ILE A 400 -14.67 6.66 -1.66
C ILE A 400 -15.68 7.79 -1.45
N PHE A 401 -16.46 7.70 -0.37
CA PHE A 401 -17.45 8.70 0.02
C PHE A 401 -17.73 8.64 1.53
N ASP A 402 -18.24 9.74 2.09
CA ASP A 402 -18.60 9.85 3.50
C ASP A 402 -19.93 9.11 3.75
N MET A 403 -19.88 7.88 4.26
CA MET A 403 -21.06 7.02 4.44
C MET A 403 -21.86 7.40 5.69
N ASP A 404 -21.20 7.87 6.77
CA ASP A 404 -21.84 8.23 8.04
C ASP A 404 -22.03 9.75 8.26
N ASN A 405 -21.69 10.55 7.24
CA ASN A 405 -21.87 12.00 7.14
C ASN A 405 -21.06 12.78 8.20
N ASP A 406 -19.91 12.24 8.63
CA ASP A 406 -19.08 12.79 9.70
C ASP A 406 -17.94 13.70 9.24
N GLY A 407 -17.78 13.85 7.93
CA GLY A 407 -16.79 14.68 7.27
C GLY A 407 -15.48 13.96 6.92
N ARG A 408 -15.38 12.64 7.19
CA ARG A 408 -14.27 11.79 6.73
C ARG A 408 -14.79 10.84 5.66
N LYS A 409 -14.03 10.66 4.57
CA LYS A 409 -14.46 9.75 3.51
C LYS A 409 -14.14 8.31 3.90
N ASP A 410 -15.13 7.45 3.74
CA ASP A 410 -15.10 6.01 3.94
C ASP A 410 -14.86 5.29 2.61
N ILE A 411 -14.63 3.97 2.65
CA ILE A 411 -14.36 3.17 1.45
C ILE A 411 -15.36 2.02 1.35
N PHE A 412 -16.16 1.97 0.30
CA PHE A 412 -17.01 0.83 -0.05
C PHE A 412 -16.34 -0.03 -1.13
N VAL A 413 -16.38 -1.35 -0.96
CA VAL A 413 -15.87 -2.31 -1.94
C VAL A 413 -16.94 -3.34 -2.29
N ALA A 414 -17.36 -3.34 -3.56
CA ALA A 414 -18.22 -4.37 -4.12
C ALA A 414 -17.43 -5.66 -4.38
N ASN A 415 -17.99 -6.80 -3.96
CA ASN A 415 -17.25 -8.04 -3.81
C ASN A 415 -17.98 -9.27 -4.34
N GLY A 416 -17.22 -10.28 -4.78
CA GLY A 416 -17.68 -11.61 -5.14
C GLY A 416 -17.67 -11.91 -6.62
N ILE A 417 -17.47 -13.18 -6.96
CA ILE A 417 -17.55 -13.69 -8.34
C ILE A 417 -18.46 -14.92 -8.35
N ALA A 418 -19.33 -15.02 -9.37
CA ALA A 418 -20.32 -16.09 -9.45
C ALA A 418 -19.69 -17.50 -9.45
N LYS A 419 -18.46 -17.65 -9.97
CA LYS A 419 -17.70 -18.90 -10.00
C LYS A 419 -16.23 -18.64 -9.65
N GLU A 420 -15.73 -19.37 -8.65
CA GLU A 420 -14.35 -19.25 -8.15
C GLU A 420 -13.38 -19.99 -9.07
N VAL A 421 -12.97 -19.33 -10.16
CA VAL A 421 -12.02 -19.91 -11.13
C VAL A 421 -10.58 -19.95 -10.62
N THR A 422 -10.27 -19.28 -9.51
CA THR A 422 -8.95 -19.29 -8.86
C THR A 422 -8.85 -20.31 -7.71
N ASP A 423 -9.92 -21.04 -7.40
CA ASP A 423 -9.88 -22.12 -6.40
C ASP A 423 -8.79 -23.13 -6.79
N GLN A 424 -7.84 -23.36 -5.87
CA GLN A 424 -6.63 -24.12 -6.15
C GLN A 424 -6.93 -25.62 -6.38
N ASP A 425 -7.96 -26.17 -5.73
CA ASP A 425 -8.41 -27.53 -5.99
C ASP A 425 -9.05 -27.66 -7.39
N PHE A 426 -9.80 -26.66 -7.82
CA PHE A 426 -10.37 -26.58 -9.17
C PHE A 426 -9.28 -26.42 -10.25
N ILE A 427 -8.32 -25.52 -10.06
CA ILE A 427 -7.16 -25.37 -10.97
C ILE A 427 -6.41 -26.71 -11.09
N HIS A 428 -6.15 -27.38 -9.97
CA HIS A 428 -5.43 -28.65 -9.98
C HIS A 428 -6.25 -29.79 -10.62
N PHE A 429 -7.58 -29.74 -10.51
CA PHE A 429 -8.48 -30.62 -11.26
C PHE A 429 -8.40 -30.36 -12.77
N LEU A 430 -8.40 -29.09 -13.22
CA LEU A 430 -8.27 -28.75 -14.64
C LEU A 430 -6.92 -29.16 -15.23
N ALA A 431 -5.84 -29.03 -14.45
CA ALA A 431 -4.49 -29.38 -14.89
C ALA A 431 -4.20 -30.89 -14.96
N ASP A 432 -5.09 -31.74 -14.43
CA ASP A 432 -4.88 -33.19 -14.38
C ASP A 432 -4.83 -33.83 -15.78
N ARG A 433 -3.81 -34.69 -15.99
CA ARG A 433 -3.53 -35.31 -17.30
C ARG A 433 -4.63 -36.25 -17.77
N GLU A 434 -5.35 -36.93 -16.88
CA GLU A 434 -6.45 -37.80 -17.28
C GLU A 434 -7.64 -36.98 -17.77
N ASN A 435 -7.94 -35.86 -17.11
CA ASN A 435 -8.98 -34.92 -17.56
C ASN A 435 -8.63 -34.32 -18.93
N MET A 436 -7.40 -33.87 -19.12
CA MET A 436 -6.90 -33.37 -20.41
C MET A 436 -6.92 -34.44 -21.50
N ALA A 437 -6.56 -35.69 -21.17
CA ALA A 437 -6.63 -36.82 -22.09
C ALA A 437 -8.07 -37.23 -22.43
N GLN A 438 -9.01 -37.07 -21.49
CA GLN A 438 -10.43 -37.34 -21.70
C GLN A 438 -11.05 -36.33 -22.67
N ILE A 439 -10.73 -35.03 -22.53
CA ILE A 439 -11.12 -33.98 -23.49
C ILE A 439 -10.58 -34.32 -24.89
N ALA A 440 -9.31 -34.71 -24.98
CA ALA A 440 -8.69 -35.08 -26.25
C ALA A 440 -9.30 -36.33 -26.89
N ARG A 441 -9.74 -37.32 -26.10
CA ARG A 441 -10.40 -38.56 -26.57
C ARG A 441 -11.83 -38.34 -27.04
N GLN A 442 -12.61 -37.52 -26.32
CA GLN A 442 -14.02 -37.31 -26.62
C GLN A 442 -14.26 -36.32 -27.77
N ARG A 443 -13.24 -35.56 -28.20
CA ARG A 443 -13.32 -34.54 -29.27
C ARG A 443 -14.43 -33.50 -29.08
N ALA A 444 -14.98 -33.39 -27.87
CA ALA A 444 -15.99 -32.42 -27.49
C ALA A 444 -15.67 -31.95 -26.07
N PHE A 445 -15.50 -30.64 -25.89
CA PHE A 445 -15.32 -30.03 -24.58
C PHE A 445 -16.71 -29.73 -23.98
N ASN A 446 -17.11 -30.50 -22.97
CA ASN A 446 -18.35 -30.25 -22.24
C ASN A 446 -18.10 -29.23 -21.12
N PHE A 447 -18.11 -27.94 -21.45
CA PHE A 447 -17.79 -26.86 -20.51
C PHE A 447 -18.58 -26.95 -19.19
N LYS A 448 -19.84 -27.42 -19.26
CA LYS A 448 -20.73 -27.52 -18.10
C LYS A 448 -20.24 -28.52 -17.05
N GLU A 449 -19.74 -29.68 -17.48
CA GLU A 449 -19.21 -30.70 -16.55
C GLU A 449 -18.00 -30.19 -15.75
N PHE A 450 -17.19 -29.32 -16.37
CA PHE A 450 -16.07 -28.66 -15.72
C PHE A 450 -16.53 -27.53 -14.81
N LEU A 451 -17.44 -26.67 -15.29
CA LEU A 451 -17.95 -25.52 -14.53
C LEU A 451 -18.79 -25.91 -13.30
N ASP A 452 -19.48 -27.06 -13.35
CA ASP A 452 -20.24 -27.60 -12.22
C ASP A 452 -19.33 -27.99 -11.04
N LYS A 453 -18.01 -28.13 -11.27
CA LYS A 453 -17.01 -28.41 -10.23
C LYS A 453 -16.34 -27.16 -9.66
N ALA A 454 -16.49 -26.01 -10.30
CA ALA A 454 -16.00 -24.74 -9.75
C ALA A 454 -16.89 -24.30 -8.57
N PRO A 455 -16.32 -23.98 -7.40
CA PRO A 455 -17.07 -23.44 -6.28
C PRO A 455 -17.81 -22.15 -6.63
N SER A 456 -18.87 -21.87 -5.88
CA SER A 456 -19.68 -20.65 -6.00
C SER A 456 -20.10 -20.27 -4.58
N GLU A 457 -19.42 -19.29 -4.01
CA GLU A 457 -19.60 -18.88 -2.62
C GLU A 457 -19.87 -17.36 -2.61
N PRO A 458 -21.08 -16.91 -2.25
CA PRO A 458 -21.36 -15.48 -2.13
C PRO A 458 -20.59 -14.90 -0.94
N ILE A 459 -20.06 -13.69 -1.10
CA ILE A 459 -19.24 -13.03 -0.08
C ILE A 459 -19.77 -11.62 0.23
N PRO A 460 -19.62 -11.14 1.49
CA PRO A 460 -20.01 -9.78 1.84
C PRO A 460 -19.20 -8.72 1.10
N ASN A 461 -19.83 -7.58 0.83
CA ASN A 461 -19.12 -6.35 0.51
C ASN A 461 -18.35 -5.84 1.74
N TYR A 462 -17.38 -4.96 1.50
CA TYR A 462 -16.69 -4.24 2.58
C TYR A 462 -17.18 -2.79 2.64
N ALA A 463 -17.27 -2.25 3.85
CA ALA A 463 -17.56 -0.84 4.09
C ALA A 463 -16.62 -0.36 5.20
N PHE A 464 -15.47 0.16 4.80
CA PHE A 464 -14.43 0.62 5.70
C PHE A 464 -14.74 2.03 6.19
N ARG A 465 -15.09 2.15 7.46
CA ARG A 465 -15.24 3.43 8.14
C ARG A 465 -13.87 4.05 8.41
N ASN A 466 -13.71 5.33 8.11
CA ASN A 466 -12.53 6.11 8.42
C ASN A 466 -12.55 6.53 9.90
N ASP A 467 -11.76 5.83 10.71
CA ASP A 467 -11.65 6.08 12.15
C ASP A 467 -10.74 7.30 12.46
N GLY A 468 -10.23 7.97 11.42
CA GLY A 468 -9.22 9.01 11.52
C GLY A 468 -7.81 8.43 11.65
N ASN A 469 -6.80 9.31 11.62
CA ASN A 469 -5.39 8.91 11.68
C ASN A 469 -4.97 7.86 10.63
N LEU A 470 -5.63 7.83 9.47
CA LEU A 470 -5.42 6.85 8.38
C LEU A 470 -5.76 5.40 8.79
N SER A 471 -6.55 5.19 9.84
CA SER A 471 -7.03 3.87 10.26
C SER A 471 -8.45 3.65 9.77
N PHE A 472 -8.76 2.41 9.39
CA PHE A 472 -10.10 2.01 8.97
C PHE A 472 -10.59 0.75 9.65
N SER A 473 -11.90 0.67 9.87
CA SER A 473 -12.58 -0.53 10.37
C SER A 473 -13.69 -0.96 9.43
N ASN A 474 -13.77 -2.26 9.13
CA ASN A 474 -14.87 -2.79 8.32
C ASN A 474 -16.18 -2.81 9.14
N GLN A 475 -17.13 -1.96 8.75
CA GLN A 475 -18.46 -1.81 9.35
C GLN A 475 -19.57 -2.40 8.48
N ALA A 476 -19.27 -3.15 7.42
CA ALA A 476 -20.29 -3.65 6.49
C ALA A 476 -21.46 -4.35 7.21
N ALA A 477 -21.17 -5.24 8.16
CA ALA A 477 -22.21 -5.96 8.91
C ALA A 477 -23.04 -5.04 9.82
N SER A 478 -22.40 -4.17 10.61
CA SER A 478 -23.08 -3.26 11.55
C SER A 478 -23.88 -2.17 10.83
N TRP A 479 -23.42 -1.74 9.65
CA TRP A 479 -24.08 -0.75 8.80
C TRP A 479 -25.18 -1.32 7.91
N GLY A 480 -25.36 -2.65 7.85
CA GLY A 480 -26.41 -3.28 7.04
C GLY A 480 -26.03 -3.56 5.59
N LEU A 481 -24.74 -3.44 5.25
CA LEU A 481 -24.15 -3.71 3.94
C LEU A 481 -23.47 -5.10 3.83
N GLY A 482 -23.46 -5.88 4.91
CA GLY A 482 -22.72 -7.15 5.01
C GLY A 482 -23.46 -8.40 4.52
N GLU A 483 -24.55 -8.26 3.75
CA GLU A 483 -25.24 -9.41 3.16
C GLU A 483 -24.35 -10.03 2.06
N PRO A 484 -24.01 -11.33 2.12
CA PRO A 484 -23.19 -11.96 1.10
C PRO A 484 -23.87 -12.00 -0.27
N GLY A 485 -23.12 -11.71 -1.34
CA GLY A 485 -23.62 -11.72 -2.71
C GLY A 485 -22.51 -11.85 -3.76
N PHE A 486 -22.86 -11.50 -5.00
CA PHE A 486 -21.93 -11.35 -6.11
C PHE A 486 -22.09 -9.94 -6.68
N SER A 487 -21.50 -8.98 -5.98
CA SER A 487 -21.64 -7.55 -6.27
C SER A 487 -20.55 -7.09 -7.23
N ASN A 488 -20.88 -6.30 -8.25
CA ASN A 488 -19.89 -5.77 -9.20
C ASN A 488 -19.95 -4.23 -9.29
N GLY A 489 -20.84 -3.69 -10.11
CA GLY A 489 -21.03 -2.25 -10.27
C GLY A 489 -21.78 -1.67 -9.08
N ALA A 490 -21.38 -0.48 -8.66
CA ALA A 490 -22.05 0.27 -7.60
C ALA A 490 -21.92 1.77 -7.86
N ALA A 491 -22.92 2.53 -7.44
CA ALA A 491 -22.91 3.98 -7.47
C ALA A 491 -23.66 4.55 -6.27
N TYR A 492 -23.23 5.72 -5.79
CA TYR A 492 -23.87 6.45 -4.69
C TYR A 492 -24.46 7.79 -5.17
N GLY A 493 -25.42 8.31 -4.42
CA GLY A 493 -26.04 9.61 -4.65
C GLY A 493 -27.11 9.92 -3.60
N ASP A 494 -27.47 11.19 -3.42
CA ASP A 494 -28.57 11.61 -2.53
C ASP A 494 -29.90 11.47 -3.30
N LEU A 495 -30.48 10.26 -3.30
CA LEU A 495 -31.58 9.90 -4.22
C LEU A 495 -32.93 10.46 -3.77
N ASP A 496 -33.12 10.74 -2.48
CA ASP A 496 -34.35 11.36 -1.95
C ASP A 496 -34.18 12.81 -1.49
N ASN A 497 -32.98 13.39 -1.67
CA ASN A 497 -32.63 14.76 -1.35
C ASN A 497 -32.64 15.10 0.15
N ASP A 498 -32.37 14.14 1.04
CA ASP A 498 -32.38 14.33 2.50
C ASP A 498 -31.02 14.68 3.12
N GLY A 499 -29.94 14.56 2.33
CA GLY A 499 -28.61 15.03 2.70
C GLY A 499 -27.68 13.99 3.32
N ASP A 500 -27.96 12.71 3.08
CA ASP A 500 -26.95 11.65 3.07
C ASP A 500 -26.92 10.88 1.73
N LEU A 501 -25.91 10.03 1.55
CA LEU A 501 -25.66 9.36 0.27
C LEU A 501 -26.20 7.94 0.30
N ASP A 502 -27.22 7.66 -0.51
CA ASP A 502 -27.76 6.34 -0.79
C ASP A 502 -26.83 5.53 -1.70
N LEU A 503 -27.02 4.20 -1.71
CA LEU A 503 -26.16 3.28 -2.47
C LEU A 503 -26.99 2.32 -3.33
N VAL A 504 -26.61 2.17 -4.59
CA VAL A 504 -27.16 1.17 -5.52
C VAL A 504 -26.06 0.19 -5.93
N VAL A 505 -26.31 -1.11 -5.75
CA VAL A 505 -25.35 -2.19 -6.06
C VAL A 505 -25.96 -3.17 -7.04
N ASN A 506 -25.33 -3.33 -8.20
CA ASN A 506 -25.70 -4.29 -9.23
C ASN A 506 -25.08 -5.66 -8.95
N ASN A 507 -25.95 -6.66 -8.76
CA ASN A 507 -25.57 -8.01 -8.38
C ASN A 507 -25.70 -8.96 -9.58
N VAL A 508 -24.71 -9.82 -9.79
CA VAL A 508 -24.79 -10.89 -10.80
C VAL A 508 -25.75 -11.98 -10.32
N ASN A 509 -26.69 -12.35 -11.19
CA ASN A 509 -27.68 -13.40 -10.99
C ASN A 509 -28.57 -13.21 -9.76
N SER A 510 -28.67 -11.98 -9.23
CA SER A 510 -29.52 -11.62 -8.09
C SER A 510 -30.15 -10.23 -8.32
N PRO A 511 -31.28 -9.92 -7.67
CA PRO A 511 -31.87 -8.59 -7.77
C PRO A 511 -30.88 -7.48 -7.36
N VAL A 512 -30.97 -6.33 -8.01
CA VAL A 512 -30.25 -5.12 -7.61
C VAL A 512 -30.57 -4.77 -6.16
N SER A 513 -29.56 -4.31 -5.42
CA SER A 513 -29.74 -3.82 -4.05
C SER A 513 -29.76 -2.29 -4.04
N VAL A 514 -30.79 -1.72 -3.44
CA VAL A 514 -30.96 -0.28 -3.23
C VAL A 514 -30.96 -0.05 -1.73
N PHE A 515 -30.03 0.74 -1.24
CA PHE A 515 -29.86 1.04 0.17
C PHE A 515 -30.17 2.50 0.42
N LYS A 516 -31.15 2.74 1.29
CA LYS A 516 -31.40 4.05 1.87
C LYS A 516 -30.40 4.31 3.00
N ASN A 517 -29.68 5.43 2.97
CA ASN A 517 -28.86 5.88 4.08
C ASN A 517 -29.74 6.60 5.13
N LEU A 518 -29.38 6.50 6.41
CA LEU A 518 -30.17 7.02 7.54
C LEU A 518 -29.32 7.87 8.48
N SER A 519 -28.19 8.37 7.99
CA SER A 519 -27.22 9.15 8.76
C SER A 519 -27.87 10.42 9.33
N VAL A 520 -28.64 11.14 8.50
CA VAL A 520 -29.33 12.37 8.93
C VAL A 520 -30.41 12.03 9.95
N GLU A 521 -31.23 11.00 9.72
CA GLU A 521 -32.31 10.63 10.63
C GLU A 521 -31.81 10.07 11.95
N LYS A 522 -30.77 9.25 11.96
CA LYS A 522 -30.27 8.56 13.15
C LYS A 522 -29.24 9.37 13.92
N HIS A 523 -28.26 9.94 13.22
CA HIS A 523 -27.13 10.61 13.85
C HIS A 523 -27.31 12.13 13.95
N LYS A 524 -28.38 12.68 13.35
CA LYS A 524 -28.67 14.12 13.35
C LYS A 524 -27.49 14.93 12.80
N THR A 525 -26.84 14.34 11.79
CA THR A 525 -25.75 14.96 11.06
C THR A 525 -26.27 16.13 10.22
N ASN A 526 -25.36 17.00 9.85
CA ASN A 526 -25.60 18.15 8.99
C ASN A 526 -24.78 17.94 7.72
N PHE A 527 -25.22 18.58 6.65
CA PHE A 527 -24.60 18.42 5.34
C PHE A 527 -24.51 19.75 4.61
N LEU A 528 -23.72 19.78 3.54
CA LEU A 528 -23.82 20.80 2.50
C LEU A 528 -23.81 20.10 1.14
N ARG A 529 -24.88 20.30 0.36
CA ARG A 529 -24.90 19.89 -1.04
C ARG A 529 -24.44 21.03 -1.92
N VAL A 530 -23.63 20.72 -2.93
CA VAL A 530 -23.09 21.71 -3.87
C VAL A 530 -23.42 21.30 -5.29
N LYS A 531 -24.14 22.17 -6.00
CA LYS A 531 -24.39 22.05 -7.45
C LYS A 531 -23.54 23.06 -8.19
N LEU A 532 -22.71 22.59 -9.10
CA LEU A 532 -21.87 23.45 -9.94
C LEU A 532 -22.52 23.70 -11.29
N VAL A 533 -22.43 24.93 -11.79
CA VAL A 533 -22.88 25.32 -13.13
C VAL A 533 -21.71 25.97 -13.85
N GLY A 534 -21.17 25.24 -14.83
CA GLY A 534 -20.01 25.64 -15.63
C GLY A 534 -20.36 26.56 -16.82
N ASP A 535 -19.29 26.99 -17.49
CA ASP A 535 -19.30 27.77 -18.74
C ASP A 535 -19.20 26.87 -19.98
N ALA A 536 -19.32 27.47 -21.18
CA ALA A 536 -19.13 26.80 -22.46
C ALA A 536 -19.97 25.51 -22.62
N ARG A 537 -19.32 24.39 -23.00
CA ARG A 537 -19.95 23.07 -23.16
C ARG A 537 -19.72 22.15 -21.95
N ASN A 538 -18.76 22.45 -21.07
CA ASN A 538 -18.62 21.82 -19.76
C ASN A 538 -19.64 22.37 -18.73
N ARG A 539 -20.94 22.19 -18.99
CA ARG A 539 -22.05 22.77 -18.19
C ARG A 539 -22.10 22.29 -16.75
N ASN A 540 -21.60 21.08 -16.49
CA ASN A 540 -21.59 20.47 -15.16
C ASN A 540 -20.27 20.72 -14.39
N ALA A 541 -19.38 21.55 -14.95
CA ALA A 541 -18.09 21.92 -14.38
C ALA A 541 -17.21 20.73 -13.98
N ILE A 542 -17.18 19.69 -14.82
CA ILE A 542 -16.34 18.51 -14.64
C ILE A 542 -14.89 18.95 -14.48
N GLY A 543 -14.22 18.41 -13.46
CA GLY A 543 -12.85 18.74 -13.05
C GLY A 543 -12.73 19.79 -11.94
N ALA A 544 -13.79 20.55 -11.63
CA ALA A 544 -13.75 21.56 -10.59
C ALA A 544 -13.50 20.96 -9.20
N ARG A 545 -12.70 21.65 -8.37
CA ARG A 545 -12.44 21.26 -6.97
C ARG A 545 -13.19 22.18 -6.02
N VAL A 546 -13.85 21.59 -5.02
CA VAL A 546 -14.63 22.32 -4.01
C VAL A 546 -14.03 22.05 -2.64
N PHE A 547 -13.66 23.14 -1.96
CA PHE A 547 -13.07 23.15 -0.62
C PHE A 547 -14.11 23.68 0.37
N VAL A 548 -14.41 22.90 1.41
CA VAL A 548 -15.26 23.33 2.54
C VAL A 548 -14.40 23.48 3.78
N TYR A 549 -14.50 24.63 4.44
CA TYR A 549 -13.76 24.93 5.66
C TYR A 549 -14.71 25.01 6.85
N GLN A 550 -14.40 24.27 7.91
CA GLN A 550 -15.15 24.27 9.17
C GLN A 550 -14.21 24.08 10.36
N LYS A 551 -14.16 25.05 11.27
CA LYS A 551 -13.45 24.95 12.58
C LYS A 551 -11.98 24.54 12.46
N GLY A 552 -11.30 25.02 11.42
CA GLY A 552 -9.90 24.67 11.15
C GLY A 552 -9.69 23.34 10.42
N ASN A 553 -10.76 22.58 10.16
CA ASN A 553 -10.74 21.44 9.25
C ASN A 553 -11.08 21.89 7.82
N GLN A 554 -10.56 21.14 6.86
CA GLN A 554 -10.84 21.28 5.44
C GLN A 554 -11.45 19.96 4.94
N GLN A 555 -12.31 20.03 3.93
CA GLN A 555 -12.70 18.89 3.11
C GLN A 555 -12.58 19.30 1.64
N VAL A 556 -12.07 18.40 0.81
CA VAL A 556 -12.01 18.57 -0.65
C VAL A 556 -12.79 17.46 -1.32
N LEU A 557 -13.59 17.85 -2.32
CA LEU A 557 -14.18 16.95 -3.32
C LEU A 557 -13.93 17.53 -4.72
N GLN A 558 -13.67 16.65 -5.68
CA GLN A 558 -13.52 17.00 -7.09
C GLN A 558 -14.73 16.50 -7.89
N GLN A 559 -15.27 17.36 -8.74
CA GLN A 559 -16.40 17.10 -9.63
C GLN A 559 -15.99 16.15 -10.75
N MET A 560 -15.97 14.85 -10.45
CA MET A 560 -15.69 13.78 -11.39
C MET A 560 -16.64 12.61 -11.11
N PRO A 561 -17.67 12.37 -11.94
CA PRO A 561 -18.72 11.38 -11.67
C PRO A 561 -18.33 9.96 -12.07
N ASN A 562 -17.33 9.76 -12.94
CA ASN A 562 -16.86 8.42 -13.32
C ASN A 562 -16.06 7.80 -12.18
N ARG A 563 -16.71 6.94 -11.39
CA ARG A 563 -16.15 6.33 -10.18
C ARG A 563 -16.67 4.90 -10.02
N GLY A 564 -15.87 4.05 -9.39
CA GLY A 564 -16.18 2.64 -9.21
C GLY A 564 -16.04 1.81 -10.49
N PHE A 565 -16.40 0.52 -10.38
CA PHE A 565 -16.27 -0.41 -11.49
C PHE A 565 -17.40 -0.22 -12.49
N GLN A 566 -17.06 0.18 -13.73
CA GLN A 566 -17.99 0.36 -14.85
C GLN A 566 -19.14 1.36 -14.60
N SER A 567 -19.01 2.24 -13.60
CA SER A 567 -20.11 2.98 -13.01
C SER A 567 -19.89 4.50 -12.99
N SER A 568 -20.96 5.27 -12.80
CA SER A 568 -20.88 6.71 -12.55
C SER A 568 -21.87 7.16 -11.46
N VAL A 569 -21.46 8.13 -10.64
CA VAL A 569 -22.19 8.63 -9.46
C VAL A 569 -22.92 9.95 -9.74
N ASP A 570 -23.75 10.40 -8.79
CA ASP A 570 -24.45 11.70 -8.87
C ASP A 570 -23.47 12.88 -9.09
N LEU A 571 -23.92 13.90 -9.83
CA LEU A 571 -23.18 15.13 -10.13
C LEU A 571 -23.25 16.16 -8.99
N ASN A 572 -24.13 15.99 -8.01
CA ASN A 572 -24.14 16.88 -6.84
C ASN A 572 -23.12 16.41 -5.82
N LEU A 573 -22.20 17.30 -5.44
CA LEU A 573 -21.24 17.01 -4.37
C LEU A 573 -21.94 17.14 -3.01
N LEU A 574 -21.70 16.21 -2.10
CA LEU A 574 -22.22 16.22 -0.74
C LEU A 574 -21.07 16.21 0.26
N PHE A 575 -21.06 17.20 1.16
CA PHE A 575 -20.10 17.30 2.25
C PHE A 575 -20.79 17.02 3.56
N GLY A 576 -20.36 15.98 4.27
CA GLY A 576 -20.78 15.75 5.65
C GLY A 576 -20.15 16.74 6.61
N LEU A 577 -20.96 17.29 7.50
CA LEU A 577 -20.55 18.30 8.48
C LEU A 577 -20.63 17.75 9.92
N GLY A 578 -20.90 16.45 10.07
CA GLY A 578 -21.17 15.82 11.34
C GLY A 578 -22.25 16.56 12.12
N THR A 579 -22.07 16.69 13.43
CA THR A 579 -23.02 17.43 14.30
C THR A 579 -22.83 18.95 14.25
N GLY A 580 -21.85 19.46 13.49
CA GLY A 580 -21.60 20.89 13.33
C GLY A 580 -22.41 21.50 12.17
N ASN A 581 -22.92 22.72 12.35
CA ASN A 581 -23.74 23.39 11.33
C ASN A 581 -23.19 24.75 10.87
N VAL A 582 -21.98 25.11 11.31
CA VAL A 582 -21.31 26.37 10.95
C VAL A 582 -20.24 26.06 9.92
N ILE A 583 -20.31 26.73 8.77
CA ILE A 583 -19.31 26.64 7.71
C ILE A 583 -18.59 27.98 7.66
N ASP A 584 -17.26 27.98 7.66
CA ASP A 584 -16.47 29.21 7.61
C ASP A 584 -16.48 29.78 6.18
N SER A 585 -16.17 28.93 5.21
CA SER A 585 -16.22 29.27 3.78
C SER A 585 -16.27 28.04 2.89
N VAL A 586 -16.80 28.24 1.68
CA VAL A 586 -16.71 27.31 0.55
C VAL A 586 -15.92 27.98 -0.55
N THR A 587 -14.91 27.33 -1.08
CA THR A 587 -14.12 27.81 -2.22
C THR A 587 -14.19 26.81 -3.36
N VAL A 588 -14.48 27.28 -4.57
CA VAL A 588 -14.44 26.49 -5.80
C VAL A 588 -13.27 26.97 -6.64
N VAL A 589 -12.43 26.03 -7.06
CA VAL A 589 -11.44 26.20 -8.12
C VAL A 589 -12.02 25.58 -9.37
N TRP A 590 -12.27 26.40 -10.38
CA TRP A 590 -12.86 26.00 -11.65
C TRP A 590 -11.78 25.44 -12.60
N PRO A 591 -12.13 24.64 -13.62
CA PRO A 591 -11.15 24.02 -14.54
C PRO A 591 -10.25 25.03 -15.28
N ASN A 592 -10.72 26.27 -15.47
CA ASN A 592 -9.97 27.35 -16.12
C ASN A 592 -9.23 28.28 -15.14
N ASP A 593 -8.88 27.77 -13.96
CA ASP A 593 -8.20 28.49 -12.87
C ASP A 593 -8.98 29.65 -12.25
N ARG A 594 -10.21 29.95 -12.71
CA ARG A 594 -11.07 30.90 -12.00
C ARG A 594 -11.37 30.36 -10.61
N MET A 595 -11.62 31.25 -9.67
CA MET A 595 -11.91 30.90 -8.28
C MET A 595 -13.09 31.71 -7.74
N GLN A 596 -13.96 31.06 -6.97
CA GLN A 596 -15.07 31.69 -6.26
C GLN A 596 -15.03 31.27 -4.79
N THR A 597 -15.19 32.23 -3.86
CA THR A 597 -15.31 31.93 -2.43
C THR A 597 -16.61 32.50 -1.88
N VAL A 598 -17.40 31.66 -1.22
CA VAL A 598 -18.60 32.04 -0.46
C VAL A 598 -18.29 31.92 1.02
N ARG A 599 -18.44 33.02 1.77
CA ARG A 599 -18.22 33.03 3.23
C ARG A 599 -19.51 32.73 3.96
N GLN A 600 -19.42 31.92 5.01
CA GLN A 600 -20.52 31.59 5.92
C GLN A 600 -21.82 31.11 5.23
N PRO A 601 -21.76 30.15 4.28
CA PRO A 601 -22.99 29.54 3.78
C PRO A 601 -23.70 28.77 4.91
N LYS A 602 -25.03 28.63 4.79
CA LYS A 602 -25.82 27.80 5.72
C LYS A 602 -25.55 26.32 5.44
N ALA A 603 -25.55 25.50 6.49
CA ALA A 603 -25.66 24.05 6.38
C ALA A 603 -27.09 23.63 5.99
N ASN A 604 -27.25 22.35 5.66
CA ASN A 604 -28.50 21.65 5.36
C ASN A 604 -29.28 22.29 4.20
N GLN A 605 -28.56 22.62 3.13
CA GLN A 605 -29.13 23.21 1.92
C GLN A 605 -28.35 22.75 0.68
N LEU A 606 -28.97 22.94 -0.47
CA LEU A 606 -28.31 22.94 -1.77
C LEU A 606 -27.72 24.33 -2.06
N LEU A 607 -26.40 24.42 -2.17
CA LEU A 607 -25.68 25.61 -2.60
C LEU A 607 -25.33 25.50 -4.09
N THR A 608 -25.95 26.32 -4.93
CA THR A 608 -25.62 26.40 -6.36
C THR A 608 -24.56 27.46 -6.60
N LEU A 609 -23.43 27.08 -7.21
CA LEU A 609 -22.33 27.97 -7.57
C LEU A 609 -22.16 27.98 -9.08
N LYS A 610 -21.89 29.17 -9.65
CA LYS A 610 -21.85 29.37 -11.10
C LYS A 610 -20.52 29.95 -11.52
N GLN A 611 -19.85 29.31 -12.49
CA GLN A 611 -18.55 29.74 -12.99
C GLN A 611 -18.52 31.20 -13.48
N PRO A 612 -19.55 31.76 -14.15
CA PRO A 612 -19.61 33.19 -14.48
C PRO A 612 -19.41 34.13 -13.29
N GLU A 613 -19.81 33.72 -12.08
CA GLU A 613 -19.76 34.53 -10.86
C GLU A 613 -18.39 34.47 -10.14
N ALA A 614 -17.44 33.68 -10.66
CA ALA A 614 -16.08 33.60 -10.12
C ALA A 614 -15.32 34.92 -10.32
N THR A 615 -14.75 35.44 -9.24
CA THR A 615 -14.08 36.76 -9.22
C THR A 615 -12.58 36.69 -8.93
N GLY A 616 -12.09 35.55 -8.42
CA GLY A 616 -10.68 35.29 -8.20
C GLY A 616 -10.07 34.41 -9.28
N ASN A 617 -8.75 34.25 -9.21
CA ASN A 617 -8.01 33.23 -9.95
C ASN A 617 -7.16 32.44 -8.96
N TRP A 618 -7.24 31.12 -9.03
CA TRP A 618 -6.39 30.20 -8.31
C TRP A 618 -4.98 30.21 -8.90
N ARG A 619 -4.00 29.91 -8.05
CA ARG A 619 -2.62 29.67 -8.44
C ARG A 619 -2.08 28.57 -7.55
N ALA A 620 -1.31 27.66 -8.12
CA ALA A 620 -0.54 26.70 -7.36
C ALA A 620 0.27 27.42 -6.28
N LYS A 621 0.30 26.84 -5.08
CA LYS A 621 1.05 27.38 -3.96
C LYS A 621 2.54 27.27 -4.28
N ALA A 622 3.28 28.37 -4.17
CA ALA A 622 4.73 28.32 -4.33
C ALA A 622 5.33 27.42 -3.23
N PRO A 623 6.29 26.54 -3.57
CA PRO A 623 7.00 25.76 -2.56
C PRO A 623 7.64 26.68 -1.52
N SER A 624 7.53 26.32 -0.25
CA SER A 624 8.33 26.95 0.80
C SER A 624 9.81 26.61 0.59
N PRO A 625 10.76 27.44 1.05
CA PRO A 625 12.16 27.03 1.11
C PRO A 625 12.29 25.73 1.91
N ALA A 626 12.89 24.71 1.31
CA ALA A 626 13.15 23.43 1.96
C ALA A 626 14.20 23.58 3.06
N LEU A 627 14.11 22.73 4.09
CA LEU A 627 15.11 22.62 5.16
C LEU A 627 16.37 21.90 4.66
N PHE A 628 16.19 20.93 3.75
CA PHE A 628 17.25 20.12 3.18
C PHE A 628 17.40 20.39 1.69
N GLN A 629 18.64 20.36 1.23
CA GLN A 629 18.96 20.36 -0.20
C GLN A 629 19.72 19.08 -0.57
N ASP A 630 19.25 18.34 -1.58
CA ASP A 630 20.04 17.27 -2.19
C ASP A 630 21.25 17.89 -2.92
N ILE A 631 22.45 17.58 -2.42
CA ILE A 631 23.73 18.03 -2.96
C ILE A 631 24.55 16.86 -3.51
N THR A 632 23.97 15.68 -3.71
CA THR A 632 24.66 14.45 -4.14
C THR A 632 25.55 14.69 -5.37
N THR A 633 25.00 15.34 -6.40
CA THR A 633 25.77 15.64 -7.62
C THR A 633 26.89 16.66 -7.38
N ILE A 634 26.67 17.65 -6.50
CA ILE A 634 27.62 18.74 -6.26
C ILE A 634 28.74 18.31 -5.29
N SER A 635 28.42 17.45 -4.32
CA SER A 635 29.38 16.87 -3.37
C SER A 635 30.40 16.01 -4.11
N GLY A 636 29.99 15.35 -5.21
CA GLY A 636 30.86 14.46 -5.98
C GLY A 636 31.20 13.16 -5.24
N LEU A 637 30.44 12.83 -4.18
CA LEU A 637 30.50 11.53 -3.52
C LEU A 637 29.81 10.49 -4.41
N ASN A 638 30.58 9.94 -5.35
CA ASN A 638 30.08 9.01 -6.36
C ASN A 638 30.38 7.56 -5.95
N TYR A 639 29.46 6.94 -5.21
CA TYR A 639 29.49 5.51 -4.87
C TYR A 639 28.13 4.89 -5.10
N THR A 640 28.12 3.68 -5.67
CA THR A 640 26.91 2.87 -5.89
C THR A 640 27.16 1.53 -5.23
N HIS A 641 26.32 1.14 -4.28
CA HIS A 641 26.41 -0.19 -3.70
C HIS A 641 25.93 -1.22 -4.71
N GLU A 642 26.69 -2.29 -4.89
CA GLU A 642 26.30 -3.43 -5.72
C GLU A 642 26.29 -4.68 -4.84
N GLU A 643 25.19 -5.41 -4.86
CA GLU A 643 25.06 -6.64 -4.09
C GLU A 643 25.63 -7.87 -4.81
N SER A 644 25.90 -8.91 -4.02
CA SER A 644 26.18 -10.25 -4.56
C SER A 644 24.92 -10.81 -5.26
N PRO A 645 25.06 -11.69 -6.27
CA PRO A 645 23.92 -12.29 -6.95
C PRO A 645 23.30 -13.47 -6.17
N PHE A 646 23.68 -13.68 -4.91
CA PHE A 646 23.14 -14.75 -4.08
C PHE A 646 21.64 -14.55 -3.81
N VAL A 647 20.91 -15.66 -3.76
CA VAL A 647 19.46 -15.69 -3.55
C VAL A 647 19.17 -16.67 -2.43
N ASP A 648 18.89 -16.15 -1.24
CA ASP A 648 18.65 -16.94 -0.02
C ASP A 648 17.58 -18.02 -0.23
N TYR A 649 16.50 -17.69 -0.96
CA TYR A 649 15.36 -18.58 -1.18
C TYR A 649 15.70 -19.87 -1.93
N ASN A 650 16.84 -19.93 -2.62
CA ASN A 650 17.30 -21.17 -3.27
C ASN A 650 17.83 -22.20 -2.27
N ARG A 651 18.35 -21.74 -1.12
CA ARG A 651 18.82 -22.60 -0.03
C ARG A 651 17.78 -22.76 1.07
N ASP A 652 17.14 -21.65 1.45
CA ASP A 652 16.21 -21.56 2.57
C ASP A 652 14.82 -21.09 2.05
N PRO A 653 14.00 -21.97 1.43
CA PRO A 653 12.86 -21.56 0.61
C PRO A 653 11.69 -20.95 1.39
N LEU A 654 11.66 -21.13 2.71
CA LEU A 654 10.61 -20.59 3.58
C LEU A 654 10.95 -19.23 4.20
N LEU A 655 12.17 -18.72 4.00
CA LEU A 655 12.53 -17.36 4.41
C LEU A 655 11.62 -16.33 3.73
N LYS A 656 11.35 -15.24 4.45
CA LYS A 656 10.47 -14.15 3.98
C LYS A 656 11.23 -12.92 3.50
N GLN A 657 12.50 -12.80 3.87
CA GLN A 657 13.43 -11.75 3.46
C GLN A 657 14.81 -12.35 3.22
N MET A 658 15.59 -11.76 2.31
CA MET A 658 17.00 -12.08 2.14
C MET A 658 17.79 -11.55 3.34
N LEU A 659 18.73 -12.35 3.82
CA LEU A 659 19.62 -12.00 4.93
C LEU A 659 21.07 -11.81 4.46
N SER A 660 21.32 -11.99 3.17
CA SER A 660 22.59 -11.75 2.47
C SER A 660 22.74 -10.33 1.89
N THR A 661 21.80 -9.43 2.17
CA THR A 661 21.77 -8.06 1.60
C THR A 661 21.91 -6.98 2.69
N GLY A 662 22.90 -7.15 3.55
CA GLY A 662 23.07 -6.37 4.79
C GLY A 662 23.74 -5.01 4.59
N GLY A 663 24.59 -4.87 3.57
CA GLY A 663 25.37 -3.67 3.32
C GLY A 663 24.62 -2.53 2.63
N PRO A 664 25.29 -1.41 2.29
CA PRO A 664 26.71 -1.17 2.57
C PRO A 664 26.95 -0.84 4.04
N ALA A 665 28.09 -1.30 4.57
CA ALA A 665 28.69 -0.67 5.74
C ALA A 665 29.08 0.79 5.43
N MET A 666 29.04 1.67 6.42
CA MET A 666 29.52 3.05 6.33
C MET A 666 30.19 3.47 7.64
N ALA A 667 31.33 4.15 7.55
CA ALA A 667 32.00 4.73 8.72
C ALA A 667 32.51 6.13 8.38
N THR A 668 32.54 7.02 9.36
CA THR A 668 32.99 8.41 9.17
C THR A 668 34.02 8.82 10.22
N GLY A 669 35.07 9.54 9.80
CA GLY A 669 36.10 10.05 10.69
C GLY A 669 37.20 10.80 9.97
N ASP A 670 37.98 11.58 10.70
CA ASP A 670 39.13 12.32 10.16
C ASP A 670 40.35 11.41 10.05
N VAL A 671 40.42 10.60 8.99
CA VAL A 671 41.47 9.58 8.85
C VAL A 671 42.80 10.16 8.36
N ASN A 672 42.82 11.41 7.91
CA ASN A 672 44.00 12.06 7.36
C ASN A 672 44.51 13.26 8.20
N GLY A 673 43.81 13.60 9.28
CA GLY A 673 44.17 14.63 10.25
C GLY A 673 43.95 16.07 9.78
N ASP A 674 43.06 16.31 8.81
CA ASP A 674 42.77 17.65 8.28
C ASP A 674 41.61 18.38 8.96
N GLY A 675 40.96 17.73 9.92
CA GLY A 675 39.84 18.24 10.71
C GLY A 675 38.46 18.00 10.08
N LEU A 676 38.39 17.34 8.92
CA LEU A 676 37.15 17.03 8.21
C LEU A 676 36.77 15.55 8.38
N ASP A 677 35.50 15.22 8.19
CA ASP A 677 35.09 13.81 8.24
C ASP A 677 35.18 13.20 6.85
N ASP A 678 36.00 12.17 6.73
CA ASP A 678 36.10 11.31 5.56
C ASP A 678 35.07 10.16 5.69
N VAL A 679 34.68 9.56 4.56
CA VAL A 679 33.60 8.55 4.52
C VAL A 679 34.11 7.26 3.89
N PHE A 680 34.01 6.16 4.64
CA PHE A 680 34.22 4.80 4.17
C PHE A 680 32.90 4.15 3.76
N PHE A 681 32.92 3.38 2.68
CA PHE A 681 31.84 2.49 2.29
C PHE A 681 32.36 1.06 2.11
N GLY A 682 31.70 0.13 2.79
CA GLY A 682 31.87 -1.30 2.60
C GLY A 682 31.20 -1.79 1.32
N GLY A 683 31.82 -2.79 0.69
CA GLY A 683 31.28 -3.48 -0.48
C GLY A 683 30.75 -4.85 -0.10
N ALA A 684 29.78 -5.34 -0.88
CA ALA A 684 29.32 -6.72 -0.80
C ALA A 684 30.41 -7.72 -1.24
N PHE A 685 30.15 -9.02 -1.09
CA PHE A 685 31.08 -10.07 -1.54
C PHE A 685 31.50 -9.88 -3.01
N GLY A 686 32.81 -9.90 -3.26
CA GLY A 686 33.40 -9.68 -4.58
C GLY A 686 33.45 -8.22 -5.04
N LYS A 687 33.05 -7.26 -4.20
CA LYS A 687 33.07 -5.81 -4.51
C LYS A 687 34.08 -5.06 -3.64
N PRO A 688 34.77 -4.04 -4.20
CA PRO A 688 35.76 -3.29 -3.45
C PRO A 688 35.12 -2.38 -2.40
N HIS A 689 35.85 -2.12 -1.32
CA HIS A 689 35.53 -1.04 -0.40
C HIS A 689 36.00 0.30 -0.97
N HIS A 690 35.42 1.41 -0.50
CA HIS A 690 35.78 2.77 -0.93
C HIS A 690 36.02 3.70 0.26
N LEU A 691 36.95 4.65 0.13
CA LEU A 691 37.23 5.70 1.10
C LEU A 691 37.33 7.03 0.39
N PHE A 692 36.52 7.98 0.82
CA PHE A 692 36.41 9.31 0.23
C PHE A 692 36.86 10.37 1.22
N TYR A 693 37.83 11.19 0.82
CA TYR A 693 38.24 12.32 1.65
C TYR A 693 37.31 13.50 1.41
N GLN A 694 36.81 14.08 2.50
CA GLN A 694 36.11 15.36 2.43
C GLN A 694 37.13 16.47 2.13
N GLN A 695 36.67 17.49 1.42
CA GLN A 695 37.45 18.67 1.10
C GLN A 695 36.82 19.89 1.78
N PRO A 696 37.58 20.99 2.04
CA PRO A 696 37.05 22.19 2.70
C PRO A 696 35.87 22.86 1.98
N ASN A 697 35.66 22.56 0.70
CA ASN A 697 34.51 23.03 -0.08
C ASN A 697 33.28 22.11 0.00
N GLY A 698 33.31 21.08 0.85
CA GLY A 698 32.24 20.09 1.02
C GLY A 698 32.18 19.03 -0.07
N ARG A 699 33.16 18.99 -1.00
CA ARG A 699 33.28 17.93 -2.01
C ARG A 699 34.05 16.73 -1.49
N PHE A 700 33.89 15.60 -2.15
CA PHE A 700 34.58 14.36 -1.83
C PHE A 700 35.52 13.92 -2.96
N VAL A 701 36.60 13.24 -2.59
CA VAL A 701 37.58 12.67 -3.52
C VAL A 701 37.87 11.24 -3.13
N ASP A 702 37.71 10.29 -4.06
CA ASP A 702 38.10 8.90 -3.83
C ASP A 702 39.62 8.82 -3.58
N LYS A 703 39.97 8.34 -2.39
CA LYS A 703 41.34 8.13 -1.91
C LYS A 703 41.53 6.71 -1.39
N THR A 704 40.70 5.79 -1.87
CA THR A 704 40.69 4.40 -1.44
C THR A 704 42.08 3.75 -1.55
N PRO A 705 42.69 3.31 -0.45
CA PRO A 705 43.95 2.57 -0.46
C PRO A 705 43.86 1.25 -1.21
N ALA A 706 45.00 0.76 -1.69
CA ALA A 706 45.05 -0.50 -2.43
C ALA A 706 44.57 -1.71 -1.59
N VAL A 707 44.88 -1.72 -0.28
CA VAL A 707 44.47 -2.81 0.62
C VAL A 707 42.94 -2.93 0.71
N LEU A 708 42.22 -1.81 0.81
CA LEU A 708 40.76 -1.78 0.88
C LEU A 708 40.10 -2.15 -0.46
N ARG A 709 40.69 -1.72 -1.59
CA ARG A 709 40.18 -2.12 -2.93
C ARG A 709 40.37 -3.61 -3.23
N GLN A 710 41.39 -4.21 -2.64
CA GLN A 710 41.74 -5.61 -2.89
C GLN A 710 41.05 -6.57 -1.92
N ASP A 711 40.40 -6.05 -0.86
CA ASP A 711 39.62 -6.85 0.07
C ASP A 711 38.26 -7.21 -0.52
N LEU A 712 38.26 -8.19 -1.43
CA LEU A 712 37.07 -8.63 -2.18
C LEU A 712 36.42 -9.89 -1.58
N THR A 713 37.04 -10.49 -0.56
CA THR A 713 36.66 -11.80 -0.02
C THR A 713 35.50 -11.72 0.96
N TYR A 714 35.30 -10.57 1.61
CA TYR A 714 34.39 -10.43 2.74
C TYR A 714 33.32 -9.38 2.42
N GLU A 715 32.06 -9.69 2.71
CA GLU A 715 30.97 -8.72 2.67
C GLU A 715 31.05 -7.81 3.89
N ALA A 716 31.08 -6.49 3.69
CA ALA A 716 31.11 -5.52 4.78
C ALA A 716 29.69 -5.03 5.12
N VAL A 717 29.22 -5.35 6.32
CA VAL A 717 27.86 -5.00 6.80
C VAL A 717 27.83 -3.85 7.80
N ASP A 718 28.90 -3.65 8.57
CA ASP A 718 29.09 -2.49 9.43
C ASP A 718 30.58 -2.15 9.60
N ALA A 719 30.90 -0.93 10.02
CA ALA A 719 32.27 -0.48 10.23
C ALA A 719 32.36 0.69 11.22
N VAL A 720 33.49 0.82 11.90
CA VAL A 720 33.75 1.94 12.82
C VAL A 720 35.21 2.41 12.70
N PHE A 721 35.39 3.73 12.78
CA PHE A 721 36.70 4.38 12.93
C PHE A 721 36.99 4.71 14.40
N PHE A 722 38.15 4.32 14.91
CA PHE A 722 38.61 4.63 16.28
C PHE A 722 40.12 4.42 16.41
N ASP A 723 40.75 4.94 17.46
CA ASP A 723 42.18 4.74 17.77
C ASP A 723 42.38 3.37 18.46
N ALA A 724 42.90 2.38 17.74
CA ALA A 724 43.02 1.01 18.25
C ALA A 724 44.36 0.75 18.95
N ASP A 725 45.44 1.45 18.60
CA ASP A 725 46.78 1.22 19.16
C ASP A 725 47.37 2.40 19.97
N GLY A 726 46.56 3.42 20.22
CA GLY A 726 46.87 4.54 21.11
C GLY A 726 47.78 5.59 20.47
N ASP A 727 47.96 5.56 19.15
CA ASP A 727 48.82 6.49 18.43
C ASP A 727 48.10 7.78 17.98
N LYS A 728 46.77 7.83 18.17
CA LYS A 728 45.83 8.93 17.91
C LYS A 728 45.41 9.12 16.46
N ASP A 729 45.79 8.22 15.56
CA ASP A 729 45.10 8.15 14.29
C ASP A 729 43.85 7.26 14.38
N LEU A 730 42.98 7.36 13.36
CA LEU A 730 41.76 6.58 13.31
C LEU A 730 41.98 5.34 12.46
N ASP A 731 42.01 4.19 13.13
CA ASP A 731 42.01 2.85 12.56
C ASP A 731 40.59 2.43 12.15
N LEU A 732 40.49 1.42 11.29
CA LEU A 732 39.22 0.94 10.76
C LEU A 732 38.97 -0.52 11.13
N TYR A 733 37.87 -0.77 11.83
CA TYR A 733 37.32 -2.11 12.02
C TYR A 733 36.12 -2.34 11.10
N VAL A 734 36.10 -3.46 10.39
CA VAL A 734 35.03 -3.82 9.45
C VAL A 734 34.44 -5.17 9.84
N VAL A 735 33.13 -5.19 10.04
CA VAL A 735 32.34 -6.38 10.36
C VAL A 735 32.00 -7.15 9.09
N SER A 736 32.19 -8.47 9.12
CA SER A 736 31.72 -9.39 8.09
C SER A 736 30.34 -9.96 8.43
N GLY A 737 29.44 -10.02 7.46
CA GLY A 737 28.16 -10.68 7.64
C GLY A 737 27.54 -11.06 6.31
N SER A 738 27.01 -12.28 6.22
CA SER A 738 26.19 -12.71 5.07
C SER A 738 25.54 -14.05 5.37
N ASN A 739 24.37 -14.28 4.80
CA ASN A 739 23.75 -15.60 4.77
C ASN A 739 24.25 -16.45 3.58
N GLU A 740 25.07 -15.91 2.67
CA GLU A 740 25.60 -16.60 1.48
C GLU A 740 26.51 -17.79 1.81
N PHE A 741 27.25 -17.73 2.92
CA PHE A 741 28.31 -18.69 3.24
C PHE A 741 27.85 -19.84 4.15
N GLU A 742 28.71 -20.83 4.33
CA GLU A 742 28.55 -21.86 5.36
C GLU A 742 28.84 -21.29 6.76
N ALA A 743 28.28 -21.91 7.80
CA ALA A 743 28.63 -21.55 9.17
C ALA A 743 30.13 -21.76 9.42
N GLU A 744 30.77 -20.81 10.11
CA GLU A 744 32.21 -20.80 10.40
C GLU A 744 33.12 -20.73 9.15
N ALA A 745 32.62 -20.18 8.03
CA ALA A 745 33.41 -19.89 6.83
C ALA A 745 34.46 -18.79 7.07
N ASP A 746 35.58 -18.83 6.34
CA ASP A 746 36.64 -17.82 6.50
C ASP A 746 36.15 -16.44 6.02
N GLU A 747 35.24 -16.40 5.06
CA GLU A 747 34.55 -15.22 4.52
C GLU A 747 33.74 -14.44 5.57
N LEU A 748 33.54 -15.01 6.76
CA LEU A 748 32.86 -14.38 7.90
C LEU A 748 33.83 -13.77 8.92
N LEU A 749 35.12 -13.65 8.61
CA LEU A 749 36.10 -13.01 9.49
C LEU A 749 36.04 -11.48 9.41
N ASP A 750 35.97 -10.83 10.56
CA ASP A 750 36.14 -9.38 10.67
C ASP A 750 37.58 -8.93 10.35
N ARG A 751 37.76 -7.65 10.04
CA ARG A 751 39.05 -7.07 9.63
C ARG A 751 39.39 -5.83 10.45
N LEU A 752 40.65 -5.71 10.86
CA LEU A 752 41.22 -4.49 11.43
C LEU A 752 42.28 -3.94 10.47
N TYR A 753 42.21 -2.64 10.22
CA TYR A 753 43.15 -1.90 9.39
C TYR A 753 43.75 -0.77 10.21
N LEU A 754 45.07 -0.81 10.41
CA LEU A 754 45.80 0.24 11.10
C LEU A 754 46.14 1.37 10.14
N ASN A 755 45.92 2.61 10.55
CA ASN A 755 46.17 3.81 9.77
C ASN A 755 47.63 4.28 9.94
N ASP A 756 48.06 5.25 9.13
CA ASP A 756 49.37 5.91 9.19
C ASP A 756 49.25 7.42 9.50
N GLY A 757 48.08 7.84 9.98
CA GLY A 757 47.67 9.22 10.21
C GLY A 757 47.44 10.05 8.95
N LYS A 758 47.53 9.45 7.76
CA LYS A 758 47.33 10.12 6.45
C LYS A 758 46.33 9.39 5.57
N GLY A 759 45.59 8.45 6.16
CA GLY A 759 44.61 7.59 5.52
C GLY A 759 45.24 6.48 4.68
N GLY A 760 46.51 6.13 4.93
CA GLY A 760 47.17 4.94 4.43
C GLY A 760 46.96 3.78 5.40
N PHE A 761 46.25 2.74 4.96
CA PHE A 761 45.89 1.61 5.82
C PHE A 761 46.75 0.36 5.57
N VAL A 762 47.02 -0.41 6.63
CA VAL A 762 47.64 -1.73 6.60
C VAL A 762 46.78 -2.70 7.41
N ARG A 763 46.52 -3.90 6.86
CA ARG A 763 45.75 -4.93 7.55
C ARG A 763 46.52 -5.48 8.76
N ASP A 764 45.83 -5.63 9.88
CA ASP A 764 46.30 -6.31 11.08
C ASP A 764 45.56 -7.64 11.27
N ASP A 765 46.31 -8.73 11.46
CA ASP A 765 45.78 -10.09 11.56
C ASP A 765 45.77 -10.62 13.01
N ARG A 766 45.86 -9.74 14.02
CA ARG A 766 45.86 -10.12 15.45
C ARG A 766 44.45 -10.27 16.04
N LEU A 767 43.40 -9.97 15.29
CA LEU A 767 42.03 -10.18 15.74
C LEU A 767 41.79 -11.66 16.13
N PRO A 768 40.96 -11.93 17.16
CA PRO A 768 40.50 -13.28 17.45
C PRO A 768 39.81 -13.91 16.24
N ASN A 769 40.08 -15.18 15.99
CA ASN A 769 39.48 -15.93 14.88
C ASN A 769 38.01 -16.28 15.21
N LEU A 770 37.11 -15.33 14.95
CA LEU A 770 35.66 -15.44 15.16
C LEU A 770 34.99 -15.40 13.80
N LYS A 771 34.28 -16.47 13.44
CA LYS A 771 33.71 -16.68 12.09
C LYS A 771 32.20 -16.65 12.15
N ALA A 772 31.68 -15.50 12.53
CA ALA A 772 30.27 -15.28 12.76
C ALA A 772 29.69 -14.35 11.68
N SER A 773 28.43 -14.55 11.29
CA SER A 773 27.75 -13.58 10.41
C SER A 773 27.32 -12.38 11.23
N GLY A 774 28.25 -11.45 11.41
CA GLY A 774 28.09 -10.19 12.12
C GLY A 774 27.02 -9.29 11.51
N SER A 775 26.71 -8.20 12.20
CA SER A 775 25.72 -7.21 11.75
C SER A 775 26.01 -5.80 12.21
N CYS A 776 26.63 -5.62 13.38
CA CYS A 776 26.96 -4.31 13.91
C CYS A 776 28.23 -4.35 14.76
N VAL A 777 28.88 -3.19 14.91
CA VAL A 777 29.99 -2.96 15.84
C VAL A 777 29.80 -1.64 16.59
N ALA A 778 30.00 -1.68 17.90
CA ALA A 778 29.94 -0.50 18.76
C ALA A 778 31.22 -0.36 19.58
N ALA A 779 31.92 0.76 19.42
CA ALA A 779 33.20 1.03 20.06
C ALA A 779 33.05 1.93 21.32
N ALA A 780 33.67 1.54 22.44
CA ALA A 780 33.71 2.34 23.67
C ALA A 780 34.82 1.87 24.62
N ASP A 781 35.36 2.79 25.42
CA ASP A 781 36.15 2.46 26.63
C ASP A 781 35.19 2.08 27.77
N TYR A 782 34.71 0.83 27.76
CA TYR A 782 33.64 0.40 28.67
C TYR A 782 34.16 0.11 30.09
N ASP A 783 35.43 -0.22 30.26
CA ASP A 783 36.02 -0.50 31.59
C ASP A 783 36.88 0.65 32.15
N ARG A 784 37.07 1.72 31.35
CA ARG A 784 37.76 2.96 31.70
C ARG A 784 39.25 2.78 31.93
N ASP A 785 39.88 1.86 31.23
CA ASP A 785 41.33 1.70 31.25
C ASP A 785 42.06 2.64 30.26
N GLY A 786 41.31 3.28 29.37
CA GLY A 786 41.78 4.26 28.39
C GLY A 786 41.96 3.70 26.98
N ASP A 787 41.77 2.40 26.80
CA ASP A 787 41.80 1.73 25.51
C ASP A 787 40.37 1.58 24.96
N ILE A 788 40.18 1.68 23.64
CA ILE A 788 38.86 1.50 23.04
C ILE A 788 38.59 0.02 22.78
N ASP A 789 37.49 -0.49 23.34
CA ASP A 789 37.00 -1.85 23.17
C ASP A 789 35.83 -1.93 22.18
N LEU A 790 35.49 -3.16 21.77
CA LEU A 790 34.44 -3.40 20.77
C LEU A 790 33.39 -4.39 21.28
N PHE A 791 32.11 -4.02 21.13
CA PHE A 791 31.03 -4.99 21.05
C PHE A 791 30.73 -5.29 19.58
N VAL A 792 30.70 -6.57 19.22
CA VAL A 792 30.38 -7.05 17.87
C VAL A 792 29.12 -7.91 17.94
N GLY A 793 28.04 -7.41 17.35
CA GLY A 793 26.75 -8.08 17.26
C GLY A 793 26.72 -9.10 16.12
N THR A 794 26.01 -10.20 16.33
CA THR A 794 25.81 -11.23 15.30
C THR A 794 24.32 -11.41 15.04
N ARG A 795 23.92 -11.36 13.76
CA ARG A 795 22.50 -11.43 13.37
C ARG A 795 22.01 -12.85 13.16
N LEU A 796 22.82 -13.72 12.55
CA LEU A 796 22.39 -15.08 12.25
C LEU A 796 23.54 -16.09 12.23
N ILE A 797 23.16 -17.36 12.27
CA ILE A 797 24.02 -18.48 11.88
C ILE A 797 23.57 -18.85 10.45
N PRO A 798 24.45 -18.86 9.43
CA PRO A 798 24.04 -19.13 8.06
C PRO A 798 23.21 -20.41 7.91
N GLY A 799 22.08 -20.31 7.19
CA GLY A 799 21.10 -21.39 7.02
C GLY A 799 20.28 -21.75 8.27
N LYS A 800 20.40 -21.00 9.37
CA LYS A 800 19.72 -21.28 10.66
C LYS A 800 19.07 -20.04 11.28
N TYR A 801 18.52 -19.15 10.45
CA TYR A 801 17.77 -17.99 10.94
C TYR A 801 16.65 -18.42 11.90
N GLY A 802 16.53 -17.71 13.03
CA GLY A 802 15.66 -18.07 14.16
C GLY A 802 16.41 -18.63 15.37
N PHE A 803 17.63 -19.15 15.20
CA PHE A 803 18.53 -19.50 16.31
C PHE A 803 19.29 -18.28 16.82
N ASN A 804 19.60 -18.24 18.12
CA ASN A 804 20.43 -17.18 18.70
C ASN A 804 21.91 -17.44 18.35
N PRO A 805 22.57 -16.57 17.55
CA PRO A 805 24.01 -16.61 17.40
C PRO A 805 24.73 -16.06 18.65
N ALA A 806 26.04 -16.33 18.75
CA ALA A 806 26.88 -15.69 19.76
C ALA A 806 27.36 -14.32 19.28
N SER A 807 27.17 -13.29 20.11
CA SER A 807 27.83 -11.98 19.93
C SER A 807 29.05 -11.86 20.85
N TYR A 808 29.90 -10.86 20.62
CA TYR A 808 31.22 -10.79 21.24
C TYR A 808 31.52 -9.44 21.86
N LEU A 809 32.22 -9.46 23.00
CA LEU A 809 32.89 -8.31 23.60
C LEU A 809 34.40 -8.54 23.51
N LEU A 810 35.05 -7.73 22.69
CA LEU A 810 36.47 -7.77 22.40
C LEU A 810 37.17 -6.66 23.18
N THR A 811 38.08 -7.05 24.07
CA THR A 811 38.83 -6.11 24.91
C THR A 811 40.20 -5.86 24.29
N ASN A 812 40.55 -4.58 24.13
CA ASN A 812 41.83 -4.12 23.62
C ASN A 812 42.91 -4.18 24.72
N ASP A 813 44.18 -4.10 24.34
CA ASP A 813 45.30 -3.95 25.29
C ASP A 813 46.15 -2.69 25.03
N GLY A 814 45.56 -1.74 24.29
CA GLY A 814 46.17 -0.46 23.93
C GLY A 814 47.21 -0.56 22.82
N THR A 815 47.30 -1.70 22.12
CA THR A 815 48.25 -1.91 21.00
C THR A 815 47.58 -2.43 19.73
N GLY A 816 46.25 -2.33 19.65
CA GLY A 816 45.42 -2.91 18.60
C GLY A 816 45.24 -4.43 18.71
N ASN A 817 45.64 -5.05 19.83
CA ASN A 817 45.52 -6.50 20.03
C ASN A 817 44.29 -6.83 20.89
N PHE A 818 43.22 -7.27 20.21
CA PHE A 818 41.95 -7.62 20.84
C PHE A 818 41.91 -9.05 21.39
N LYS A 819 41.26 -9.23 22.54
CA LYS A 819 40.96 -10.53 23.15
C LYS A 819 39.48 -10.70 23.39
N ASN A 820 38.97 -11.89 23.09
CA ASN A 820 37.58 -12.25 23.39
C ASN A 820 37.42 -12.54 24.90
N TYR A 821 36.94 -11.54 25.65
CA TYR A 821 36.58 -11.67 27.07
C TYR A 821 35.07 -11.69 27.33
N THR A 822 34.27 -11.92 26.29
CA THR A 822 32.80 -12.01 26.34
C THR A 822 32.29 -12.78 27.56
N ARG A 823 32.68 -14.06 27.74
CA ARG A 823 32.19 -14.89 28.86
C ARG A 823 32.51 -14.35 30.25
N ARG A 824 33.51 -13.48 30.36
CA ARG A 824 33.96 -12.89 31.62
C ARG A 824 33.15 -11.64 31.98
N TYR A 825 32.89 -10.79 30.99
CA TYR A 825 32.35 -9.44 31.20
C TYR A 825 30.93 -9.24 30.67
N LEU A 826 30.46 -10.07 29.74
CA LEU A 826 29.09 -10.10 29.22
C LEU A 826 28.50 -11.52 29.32
N PRO A 827 27.93 -11.91 30.48
CA PRO A 827 27.36 -13.23 30.65
C PRO A 827 26.14 -13.45 29.73
N ASN A 828 25.98 -14.68 29.22
CA ASN A 828 24.90 -15.08 28.30
C ASN A 828 24.91 -14.37 26.94
N ALA A 829 26.06 -13.87 26.49
CA ALA A 829 26.21 -13.27 25.16
C ALA A 829 25.82 -14.24 24.02
N GLU A 830 25.91 -15.54 24.27
CA GLU A 830 25.47 -16.61 23.37
C GLU A 830 23.96 -16.79 23.27
N GLN A 831 23.18 -16.02 24.04
CA GLN A 831 21.71 -16.08 24.06
C GLN A 831 21.06 -14.70 23.82
N LEU A 832 21.82 -13.69 23.39
CA LEU A 832 21.31 -12.33 23.22
C LEU A 832 20.14 -12.25 22.24
N GLY A 833 20.21 -13.03 21.16
CA GLY A 833 19.25 -12.99 20.07
C GLY A 833 19.94 -12.71 18.76
N MET A 834 19.15 -12.37 17.75
CA MET A 834 19.61 -12.05 16.40
C MET A 834 19.87 -10.55 16.32
N VAL A 835 21.05 -10.11 16.73
CA VAL A 835 21.38 -8.69 16.91
C VAL A 835 21.43 -7.98 15.56
N THR A 836 20.84 -6.79 15.45
CA THR A 836 20.89 -5.94 14.26
C THR A 836 21.66 -4.65 14.48
N ASP A 837 21.64 -4.11 15.70
CA ASP A 837 22.33 -2.87 16.04
C ASP A 837 22.64 -2.79 17.54
N ALA A 838 23.64 -1.98 17.90
CA ALA A 838 24.03 -1.70 19.27
C ALA A 838 24.67 -0.33 19.42
N THR A 839 24.49 0.30 20.57
CA THR A 839 25.17 1.55 20.92
C THR A 839 25.59 1.58 22.38
N TRP A 840 26.62 2.35 22.67
CA TRP A 840 27.09 2.64 24.03
C TRP A 840 26.62 4.02 24.47
N SER A 841 26.15 4.15 25.71
CA SER A 841 25.82 5.46 26.29
C SER A 841 25.80 5.41 27.81
N ASP A 842 26.22 6.49 28.48
CA ASP A 842 26.06 6.64 29.94
C ASP A 842 24.61 7.05 30.24
N LEU A 843 23.75 6.07 30.53
CA LEU A 843 22.31 6.25 30.74
C LEU A 843 21.98 6.65 32.18
N ASN A 844 22.92 6.45 33.11
CA ASN A 844 22.70 6.65 34.55
C ASN A 844 23.58 7.76 35.16
N GLY A 845 24.49 8.34 34.37
CA GLY A 845 25.37 9.44 34.75
C GLY A 845 26.54 9.06 35.66
N ASP A 846 26.91 7.77 35.76
CA ASP A 846 28.03 7.31 36.59
C ASP A 846 29.39 7.31 35.87
N GLY A 847 29.38 7.66 34.59
CA GLY A 847 30.55 7.75 33.73
C GLY A 847 31.05 6.42 33.20
N TYR A 848 30.32 5.31 33.36
CA TYR A 848 30.56 4.04 32.67
C TYR A 848 29.44 3.82 31.65
N PRO A 849 29.74 3.75 30.35
CA PRO A 849 28.69 3.61 29.34
C PRO A 849 28.01 2.25 29.45
N GLU A 850 26.69 2.25 29.45
CA GLU A 850 25.85 1.07 29.25
C GLU A 850 25.87 0.62 27.78
N LEU A 851 25.69 -0.68 27.59
CA LEU A 851 25.49 -1.28 26.26
C LEU A 851 24.00 -1.47 26.00
N ILE A 852 23.52 -0.93 24.89
CA ILE A 852 22.15 -1.10 24.39
C ILE A 852 22.22 -1.98 23.15
N VAL A 853 21.41 -3.04 23.11
CA VAL A 853 21.38 -4.03 22.02
C VAL A 853 19.94 -4.24 21.55
N VAL A 854 19.74 -4.22 20.23
CA VAL A 854 18.46 -4.49 19.57
C VAL A 854 18.64 -5.52 18.45
N GLY A 855 17.55 -6.17 18.03
CA GLY A 855 17.62 -7.25 17.06
C GLY A 855 16.29 -7.78 16.55
N ASP A 856 16.39 -8.75 15.64
CA ASP A 856 15.26 -9.49 15.09
C ASP A 856 14.62 -10.38 16.17
N TRP A 857 13.31 -10.28 16.35
CA TRP A 857 12.48 -11.11 17.24
C TRP A 857 12.90 -11.14 18.72
N MET A 858 13.55 -10.09 19.21
CA MET A 858 14.08 -10.03 20.57
C MET A 858 13.67 -8.74 21.30
N PRO A 859 13.71 -8.72 22.65
CA PRO A 859 13.48 -7.51 23.41
C PRO A 859 14.62 -6.48 23.23
N ILE A 860 14.26 -5.20 23.33
CA ILE A 860 15.24 -4.14 23.58
C ILE A 860 16.01 -4.50 24.86
N THR A 861 17.33 -4.62 24.78
CA THR A 861 18.13 -5.12 25.90
C THR A 861 19.17 -4.08 26.32
N VAL A 862 19.16 -3.69 27.59
CA VAL A 862 20.12 -2.77 28.18
C VAL A 862 20.98 -3.53 29.18
N PHE A 863 22.30 -3.42 29.06
CA PHE A 863 23.27 -3.95 30.00
C PHE A 863 23.85 -2.81 30.84
N GLN A 864 23.53 -2.80 32.12
CA GLN A 864 24.16 -1.92 33.09
C GLN A 864 25.66 -2.22 33.18
N ASN A 865 26.48 -1.17 33.11
CA ASN A 865 27.91 -1.30 33.26
C ASN A 865 28.33 -1.15 34.73
N GLN A 866 28.64 -2.29 35.37
CA GLN A 866 29.09 -2.33 36.76
C GLN A 866 30.61 -2.24 36.84
N ARG A 867 31.18 -1.16 36.29
CA ARG A 867 32.62 -0.87 36.23
C ARG A 867 33.42 -1.93 35.48
N GLY A 868 33.14 -2.07 34.19
CA GLY A 868 33.77 -3.06 33.30
C GLY A 868 33.14 -4.46 33.37
N LYS A 869 32.02 -4.62 34.08
CA LYS A 869 31.24 -5.86 34.06
C LYS A 869 29.80 -5.57 33.72
N LEU A 870 29.34 -6.11 32.59
CA LEU A 870 28.00 -5.92 32.11
C LEU A 870 27.02 -6.87 32.80
N ALA A 871 25.91 -6.31 33.26
CA ALA A 871 24.81 -7.05 33.87
C ALA A 871 23.49 -6.60 33.22
N THR A 872 22.62 -7.55 32.90
CA THR A 872 21.31 -7.23 32.30
C THR A 872 20.47 -6.37 33.25
N SER A 873 19.96 -5.25 32.74
CA SER A 873 19.02 -4.36 33.43
C SER A 873 17.57 -4.84 33.30
N GLU A 874 16.62 -4.12 33.91
CA GLU A 874 15.20 -4.37 33.64
C GLU A 874 14.90 -4.11 32.16
N THR A 875 14.38 -5.13 31.48
CA THR A 875 13.97 -5.04 30.07
C THR A 875 12.83 -4.02 29.91
N PRO A 876 12.94 -3.04 29.00
CA PRO A 876 11.83 -2.17 28.61
C PRO A 876 10.58 -2.98 28.27
N LYS A 877 9.42 -2.46 28.69
CA LYS A 877 8.10 -3.09 28.51
C LYS A 877 7.24 -2.21 27.63
N LEU A 878 6.28 -2.83 26.95
CA LEU A 878 5.25 -2.09 26.21
C LEU A 878 4.41 -1.25 27.18
N ALA A 879 4.04 -0.02 26.78
CA ALA A 879 3.42 0.98 27.66
C ALA A 879 2.20 0.46 28.44
N ASP A 880 1.39 -0.40 27.83
CA ASP A 880 0.15 -0.96 28.42
C ASP A 880 0.25 -2.44 28.79
N SER A 881 1.46 -2.99 29.01
CA SER A 881 1.63 -4.42 29.29
C SER A 881 2.80 -4.74 30.24
N THR A 882 2.76 -5.94 30.81
CA THR A 882 3.92 -6.57 31.44
C THR A 882 4.82 -7.31 30.44
N THR A 883 4.39 -7.37 29.17
CA THR A 883 5.15 -7.98 28.06
C THR A 883 6.41 -7.16 27.77
N PRO A 884 7.58 -7.81 27.68
CA PRO A 884 8.79 -7.18 27.16
C PRO A 884 8.55 -6.54 25.80
N ALA A 885 9.22 -5.42 25.52
CA ALA A 885 9.22 -4.78 24.21
C ALA A 885 10.04 -5.61 23.20
N SER A 886 9.54 -6.79 22.85
CA SER A 886 10.09 -7.65 21.81
C SER A 886 9.54 -7.23 20.46
N GLY A 887 10.42 -7.02 19.49
CA GLY A 887 10.07 -6.49 18.17
C GLY A 887 10.99 -7.05 17.11
N TRP A 888 10.99 -6.41 15.96
CA TRP A 888 11.89 -6.72 14.86
C TRP A 888 12.75 -5.49 14.58
N TRP A 889 13.58 -5.19 15.58
CA TRP A 889 14.31 -3.93 15.67
C TRP A 889 15.44 -3.86 14.65
N ASN A 890 15.65 -2.69 14.06
CA ASN A 890 16.62 -2.50 12.98
C ASN A 890 17.78 -1.58 13.37
N CYS A 891 17.53 -0.56 14.20
CA CYS A 891 18.57 0.39 14.63
C CYS A 891 18.25 1.04 15.98
N VAL A 892 19.26 1.57 16.66
CA VAL A 892 19.14 2.31 17.92
C VAL A 892 20.10 3.51 17.95
N LYS A 893 19.60 4.67 18.39
CA LYS A 893 20.39 5.89 18.59
C LYS A 893 20.14 6.46 19.98
N ALA A 894 21.21 6.79 20.69
CA ALA A 894 21.14 7.46 21.99
C ALA A 894 21.28 8.98 21.83
N GLY A 895 20.47 9.74 22.55
CA GLY A 895 20.54 11.21 22.60
C GLY A 895 19.47 11.81 23.51
N ASP A 896 19.71 13.03 24.01
CA ASP A 896 18.74 13.81 24.78
C ASP A 896 17.69 14.40 23.82
N VAL A 897 16.54 13.73 23.69
CA VAL A 897 15.54 14.08 22.68
C VAL A 897 14.47 15.05 23.18
N ASP A 898 14.32 15.17 24.50
CA ASP A 898 13.34 16.07 25.10
C ASP A 898 13.96 17.31 25.78
N GLY A 899 15.28 17.35 25.89
CA GLY A 899 16.06 18.49 26.36
C GLY A 899 16.14 18.60 27.89
N ASP A 900 15.87 17.52 28.63
CA ASP A 900 15.94 17.50 30.08
C ASP A 900 17.35 17.20 30.64
N GLY A 901 18.26 16.78 29.77
CA GLY A 901 19.67 16.57 30.05
C GLY A 901 20.05 15.14 30.38
N ASP A 902 19.11 14.19 30.43
CA ASP A 902 19.42 12.77 30.39
C ASP A 902 19.31 12.17 28.97
N ILE A 903 19.95 11.01 28.80
CA ILE A 903 20.05 10.38 27.49
C ILE A 903 18.89 9.41 27.28
N ASP A 904 18.12 9.66 26.23
CA ASP A 904 17.03 8.81 25.75
C ASP A 904 17.51 7.87 24.64
N LEU A 905 16.60 6.98 24.18
CA LEU A 905 16.85 6.09 23.06
C LEU A 905 15.76 6.22 22.00
N VAL A 906 16.15 6.41 20.74
CA VAL A 906 15.26 6.29 19.58
C VAL A 906 15.57 4.97 18.89
N ILE A 907 14.53 4.18 18.61
CA ILE A 907 14.70 2.80 18.14
C ILE A 907 13.80 2.56 16.93
N GLY A 908 14.41 2.17 15.82
CA GLY A 908 13.72 1.81 14.58
C GLY A 908 13.30 0.34 14.56
N ASN A 909 12.10 0.06 14.06
CA ASN A 909 11.51 -1.27 13.96
C ASN A 909 11.03 -1.54 12.52
N LEU A 910 10.33 -2.66 12.28
CA LEU A 910 9.73 -3.06 11.00
C LEU A 910 8.67 -2.08 10.48
N GLY A 911 8.02 -1.32 11.37
CA GLY A 911 6.84 -0.53 11.05
C GLY A 911 5.54 -1.36 11.11
N LEU A 912 4.42 -0.65 11.04
CA LEU A 912 3.07 -1.23 11.10
C LEU A 912 2.48 -1.51 9.71
N ASN A 913 3.07 -0.98 8.64
CA ASN A 913 2.68 -1.27 7.26
C ASN A 913 3.26 -2.61 6.75
N SER A 914 3.04 -3.68 7.50
CA SER A 914 3.62 -5.00 7.25
C SER A 914 2.56 -6.09 7.26
N ARG A 915 2.78 -7.16 6.49
CA ARG A 915 1.96 -8.37 6.56
C ARG A 915 2.17 -9.12 7.87
N ILE A 916 3.34 -8.95 8.48
CA ILE A 916 3.70 -9.57 9.75
C ILE A 916 3.16 -8.65 10.85
N LYS A 917 2.03 -9.05 11.44
CA LYS A 917 1.31 -8.27 12.44
C LYS A 917 1.56 -8.82 13.84
N ALA A 918 1.94 -7.92 14.74
CA ALA A 918 2.14 -8.20 16.15
C ALA A 918 1.48 -7.11 17.00
N THR A 919 0.92 -7.52 18.13
CA THR A 919 0.37 -6.63 19.16
C THR A 919 0.83 -7.09 20.53
N SER A 920 0.64 -6.25 21.55
CA SER A 920 1.00 -6.58 22.94
C SER A 920 0.32 -7.85 23.48
N LYS A 921 -0.78 -8.29 22.85
CA LYS A 921 -1.58 -9.47 23.23
C LYS A 921 -1.40 -10.65 22.28
N ILE A 922 -1.25 -10.39 20.99
CA ILE A 922 -1.15 -11.40 19.93
C ILE A 922 0.21 -11.21 19.24
N PRO A 923 1.21 -12.07 19.53
CA PRO A 923 2.52 -11.96 18.92
C PRO A 923 2.52 -12.48 17.49
N ALA A 924 3.48 -12.01 16.69
CA ALA A 924 4.00 -12.81 15.60
C ALA A 924 4.99 -13.84 16.16
N GLU A 925 5.00 -15.05 15.63
CA GLU A 925 5.91 -16.10 16.08
C GLU A 925 6.72 -16.70 14.91
N LEU A 926 7.99 -17.01 15.15
CA LEU A 926 8.86 -17.74 14.23
C LEU A 926 9.23 -19.09 14.85
N TYR A 927 8.83 -20.19 14.21
CA TYR A 927 9.20 -21.54 14.60
C TYR A 927 10.28 -22.07 13.66
N THR A 928 11.41 -22.51 14.21
CA THR A 928 12.52 -23.05 13.42
C THR A 928 12.94 -24.42 13.92
N ALA A 929 12.87 -25.43 13.05
CA ALA A 929 13.36 -26.79 13.29
C ALA A 929 13.54 -27.55 11.97
N ASP A 930 14.17 -28.72 12.02
CA ASP A 930 14.10 -29.75 10.97
C ASP A 930 12.90 -30.64 11.30
N PHE A 931 11.70 -30.26 10.85
CA PHE A 931 10.47 -30.88 11.30
C PHE A 931 10.27 -32.28 10.71
N ASP A 932 10.79 -32.56 9.52
CA ASP A 932 10.67 -33.87 8.87
C ASP A 932 11.95 -34.73 8.88
N GLN A 933 13.00 -34.24 9.54
CA GLN A 933 14.28 -34.92 9.78
C GLN A 933 15.06 -35.20 8.49
N ASN A 934 14.99 -34.27 7.53
CA ASN A 934 15.66 -34.38 6.24
C ASN A 934 17.05 -33.71 6.21
N GLY A 935 17.43 -32.99 7.28
CA GLY A 935 18.69 -32.27 7.43
C GLY A 935 18.64 -30.78 7.07
N SER A 936 17.51 -30.29 6.55
CA SER A 936 17.21 -28.88 6.31
C SER A 936 16.40 -28.31 7.47
N LEU A 937 16.45 -26.99 7.67
CA LEU A 937 15.62 -26.32 8.67
C LEU A 937 14.48 -25.57 7.96
N GLU A 938 13.28 -25.68 8.51
CA GLU A 938 12.13 -24.89 8.11
C GLU A 938 11.91 -23.70 9.04
N GLN A 939 11.80 -22.49 8.48
CA GLN A 939 11.43 -21.27 9.19
C GLN A 939 9.94 -20.96 8.94
N ILE A 940 9.07 -21.30 9.89
CA ILE A 940 7.62 -21.11 9.75
C ILE A 940 7.19 -19.91 10.60
N ILE A 941 6.75 -18.84 9.92
CA ILE A 941 6.11 -17.68 10.57
C ILE A 941 4.63 -17.95 10.80
N ASN A 942 4.18 -17.71 12.02
CA ASN A 942 2.80 -17.79 12.47
C ASN A 942 2.32 -16.36 12.80
N CYS A 943 1.24 -15.90 12.15
CA CYS A 943 0.74 -14.53 12.26
C CYS A 943 -0.79 -14.50 12.31
N ALA A 944 -1.33 -13.40 12.85
CA ALA A 944 -2.77 -13.23 12.98
C ALA A 944 -3.42 -12.92 11.62
N ASP A 945 -4.55 -13.57 11.34
CA ASP A 945 -5.46 -13.15 10.27
C ASP A 945 -6.34 -11.97 10.69
N GLU A 946 -7.29 -11.56 9.84
CA GLU A 946 -8.22 -10.46 10.13
C GLU A 946 -9.08 -10.69 11.39
N THR A 947 -9.24 -11.94 11.84
CA THR A 947 -10.01 -12.28 13.06
C THR A 947 -9.16 -12.21 14.34
N GLY A 948 -7.84 -11.99 14.20
CA GLY A 948 -6.89 -12.08 15.31
C GLY A 948 -6.44 -13.50 15.63
N THR A 949 -6.73 -14.49 14.77
CA THR A 949 -6.35 -15.88 15.00
C THR A 949 -5.01 -16.19 14.33
N LEU A 950 -4.10 -16.84 15.06
CA LEU A 950 -2.78 -17.19 14.53
C LEU A 950 -2.84 -18.40 13.57
N TYR A 951 -2.31 -18.20 12.37
CA TYR A 951 -2.13 -19.23 11.35
C TYR A 951 -0.71 -19.18 10.75
N PRO A 952 -0.17 -20.33 10.31
CA PRO A 952 1.08 -20.33 9.56
C PRO A 952 0.87 -19.63 8.22
N MET A 953 1.73 -18.66 7.92
CA MET A 953 1.65 -17.86 6.70
C MET A 953 1.96 -18.68 5.44
N VAL A 954 2.78 -19.72 5.56
CA VAL A 954 3.20 -20.55 4.43
C VAL A 954 2.00 -21.25 3.77
N LEU A 955 1.96 -21.21 2.44
CA LEU A 955 0.93 -21.91 1.66
C LEU A 955 1.23 -23.41 1.56
N LYS A 956 0.17 -24.21 1.37
CA LYS A 956 0.27 -25.68 1.23
C LYS A 956 1.31 -26.10 0.19
N GLN A 957 1.29 -25.42 -0.96
CA GLN A 957 2.12 -25.77 -2.12
C GLN A 957 3.61 -25.56 -1.86
N ASP A 958 3.97 -24.60 -1.00
CA ASP A 958 5.36 -24.31 -0.68
C ASP A 958 5.82 -25.18 0.49
N LEU A 959 4.99 -25.31 1.52
CA LEU A 959 5.28 -26.20 2.64
C LEU A 959 5.41 -27.66 2.20
N GLN A 960 4.62 -28.14 1.23
CA GLN A 960 4.72 -29.53 0.75
C GLN A 960 5.95 -29.80 -0.15
N LYS A 961 6.61 -28.76 -0.70
CA LYS A 961 7.87 -28.92 -1.42
C LYS A 961 8.99 -29.20 -0.44
N GLU A 962 9.02 -28.46 0.66
CA GLU A 962 10.00 -28.62 1.74
C GLU A 962 9.71 -29.85 2.61
N MET A 963 8.43 -30.11 2.90
CA MET A 963 7.99 -31.23 3.72
C MET A 963 7.01 -32.15 2.96
N PRO A 964 7.50 -33.15 2.19
CA PRO A 964 6.64 -34.02 1.37
C PRO A 964 5.55 -34.79 2.14
N SER A 965 5.69 -34.92 3.46
CA SER A 965 4.67 -35.50 4.36
C SER A 965 3.36 -34.72 4.35
N ILE A 966 3.41 -33.40 4.12
CA ILE A 966 2.25 -32.50 4.05
C ILE A 966 1.30 -32.92 2.93
N LYS A 967 1.83 -33.29 1.76
CA LYS A 967 1.03 -33.78 0.64
C LYS A 967 0.26 -35.07 0.95
N LYS A 968 0.80 -35.92 1.85
CA LYS A 968 0.12 -37.15 2.28
C LYS A 968 -0.97 -36.87 3.31
N LYS A 969 -0.77 -35.85 4.16
CA LYS A 969 -1.69 -35.46 5.23
C LYS A 969 -2.87 -34.62 4.72
N TYR A 970 -2.61 -33.72 3.77
CA TYR A 970 -3.59 -32.83 3.16
C TYR A 970 -3.55 -33.02 1.65
N LEU A 971 -4.52 -33.76 1.11
CA LEU A 971 -4.56 -34.04 -0.32
C LEU A 971 -4.97 -32.78 -1.08
N LYS A 972 -6.04 -32.13 -0.60
CA LYS A 972 -6.63 -30.93 -1.17
C LYS A 972 -6.17 -29.66 -0.47
N PHE A 973 -6.29 -28.51 -1.14
CA PHE A 973 -6.07 -27.21 -0.54
C PHE A 973 -7.12 -26.93 0.55
N THR A 974 -8.37 -27.34 0.33
CA THR A 974 -9.44 -27.28 1.36
C THR A 974 -9.12 -28.05 2.64
N ASP A 975 -8.27 -29.09 2.56
CA ASP A 975 -7.90 -29.88 3.76
C ASP A 975 -6.90 -29.13 4.64
N TYR A 976 -6.09 -28.24 4.04
CA TYR A 976 -5.04 -27.44 4.68
C TYR A 976 -5.50 -26.05 5.12
N ALA A 977 -6.46 -25.47 4.40
CA ALA A 977 -7.04 -24.16 4.70
C ALA A 977 -7.60 -24.10 6.14
N GLY A 978 -7.30 -23.02 6.88
CA GLY A 978 -7.74 -22.85 8.27
C GLY A 978 -7.06 -23.77 9.28
N LYS A 979 -5.97 -24.46 8.91
CA LYS A 979 -5.22 -25.31 9.84
C LYS A 979 -4.22 -24.51 10.65
N LYS A 980 -4.33 -24.62 11.97
CA LYS A 980 -3.37 -24.05 12.91
C LYS A 980 -2.06 -24.85 12.89
N LEU A 981 -0.98 -24.21 13.35
CA LEU A 981 0.34 -24.84 13.32
C LEU A 981 0.38 -26.17 14.09
N ASN A 982 -0.32 -26.28 15.21
CA ASN A 982 -0.44 -27.51 16.02
C ASN A 982 -1.37 -28.58 15.45
N GLU A 983 -2.11 -28.27 14.39
CA GLU A 983 -2.81 -29.29 13.59
C GLU A 983 -1.93 -29.81 12.46
N ILE A 984 -1.01 -28.97 11.95
CA ILE A 984 -0.09 -29.28 10.86
C ILE A 984 1.10 -30.08 11.38
N LEU A 985 1.74 -29.62 12.45
CA LEU A 985 2.87 -30.25 13.12
C LEU A 985 2.40 -30.96 14.39
N ASP A 986 3.01 -32.11 14.70
CA ASP A 986 2.74 -32.83 15.94
C ASP A 986 3.44 -32.20 17.16
N GLU A 987 3.06 -32.63 18.36
CA GLU A 987 3.59 -32.07 19.61
C GLU A 987 5.11 -32.23 19.73
N LYS A 988 5.67 -33.33 19.22
CA LYS A 988 7.12 -33.59 19.27
C LYS A 988 7.87 -32.64 18.33
N GLN A 989 7.34 -32.42 17.13
CA GLN A 989 7.87 -31.45 16.16
C GLN A 989 7.86 -30.04 16.75
N LEU A 990 6.76 -29.62 17.37
CA LEU A 990 6.66 -28.30 18.01
C LEU A 990 7.65 -28.14 19.17
N GLN A 991 7.81 -29.17 20.01
CA GLN A 991 8.75 -29.14 21.14
C GLN A 991 10.22 -29.10 20.70
N SER A 992 10.55 -29.55 19.48
CA SER A 992 11.90 -29.44 18.93
C SER A 992 12.24 -28.07 18.36
N ALA A 993 11.24 -27.18 18.17
CA ALA A 993 11.46 -25.88 17.55
C ALA A 993 12.08 -24.86 18.51
N VAL A 994 12.97 -24.04 17.97
CA VAL A 994 13.27 -22.73 18.56
C VAL A 994 12.12 -21.79 18.18
N VAL A 995 11.58 -21.08 19.17
CA VAL A 995 10.44 -20.18 18.99
C VAL A 995 10.83 -18.76 19.38
N GLN A 996 10.80 -17.86 18.41
CA GLN A 996 11.02 -16.43 18.62
C GLN A 996 9.69 -15.67 18.52
N ARG A 997 9.57 -14.55 19.24
CA ARG A 997 8.31 -13.79 19.34
C ARG A 997 8.53 -12.28 19.27
N ALA A 998 7.74 -11.62 18.44
CA ALA A 998 7.62 -10.17 18.40
C ALA A 998 6.21 -9.76 18.86
N TYR A 999 6.12 -8.70 19.67
CA TYR A 999 4.88 -8.16 20.24
C TYR A 999 4.60 -6.72 19.78
N THR A 1000 5.50 -6.11 19.02
CA THR A 1000 5.27 -4.83 18.36
C THR A 1000 6.12 -4.70 17.10
N GLY A 1001 5.56 -4.03 16.08
CA GLY A 1001 6.30 -3.55 14.91
C GLY A 1001 6.58 -2.05 14.98
N GLU A 1002 6.19 -1.37 16.07
CA GLU A 1002 6.30 0.09 16.16
C GLU A 1002 7.74 0.55 16.36
N SER A 1003 8.14 1.59 15.62
CA SER A 1003 9.31 2.41 15.93
C SER A 1003 8.99 3.33 17.11
N VAL A 1004 9.90 3.43 18.07
CA VAL A 1004 9.63 4.01 19.40
C VAL A 1004 10.73 4.97 19.86
N VAL A 1005 10.38 5.78 20.86
CA VAL A 1005 11.33 6.48 21.74
C VAL A 1005 11.19 5.92 23.16
N LEU A 1006 12.31 5.73 23.84
CA LEU A 1006 12.39 5.39 25.26
C LEU A 1006 12.91 6.62 26.02
N LEU A 1007 12.01 7.31 26.71
CA LEU A 1007 12.35 8.47 27.54
C LEU A 1007 12.93 8.00 28.86
N ASN A 1008 14.13 8.44 29.19
CA ASN A 1008 14.84 8.07 30.42
C ASN A 1008 14.37 8.93 31.61
N ASP A 1009 14.70 8.52 32.84
CA ASP A 1009 14.43 9.27 34.07
C ASP A 1009 15.72 9.73 34.78
N GLY A 1010 16.82 9.73 34.02
CA GLY A 1010 18.19 9.93 34.48
C GLY A 1010 18.78 8.80 35.33
N LYS A 1011 18.06 7.69 35.52
CA LYS A 1011 18.53 6.53 36.31
C LYS A 1011 18.53 5.23 35.52
N GLY A 1012 18.40 5.32 34.19
CA GLY A 1012 18.32 4.17 33.28
C GLY A 1012 16.98 3.46 33.33
N LYS A 1013 15.92 4.13 33.79
CA LYS A 1013 14.55 3.59 33.73
C LYS A 1013 13.76 4.32 32.65
N PHE A 1014 13.20 3.55 31.73
CA PHE A 1014 12.58 4.09 30.53
C PHE A 1014 11.04 4.10 30.54
N THR A 1015 10.48 5.11 29.91
CA THR A 1015 9.08 5.18 29.47
C THR A 1015 9.02 5.02 27.96
N LEU A 1016 8.36 3.97 27.48
CA LEU A 1016 8.21 3.69 26.04
C LEU A 1016 7.07 4.51 25.43
N GLN A 1017 7.34 5.18 24.32
CA GLN A 1017 6.36 5.91 23.52
C GLN A 1017 6.54 5.59 22.03
N ALA A 1018 5.44 5.32 21.32
CA ALA A 1018 5.48 5.17 19.86
C ALA A 1018 5.79 6.51 19.17
N LEU A 1019 6.59 6.46 18.09
CA LEU A 1019 6.77 7.59 17.19
C LEU A 1019 5.48 7.82 16.37
N PRO A 1020 5.28 9.01 15.76
CA PRO A 1020 4.11 9.32 14.93
C PRO A 1020 3.86 8.27 13.83
N LYS A 1021 2.61 8.20 13.35
CA LYS A 1021 2.15 7.22 12.36
C LYS A 1021 3.04 7.15 11.10
N GLU A 1022 3.59 8.28 10.67
CA GLU A 1022 4.47 8.39 9.51
C GLU A 1022 5.77 7.59 9.68
N ALA A 1023 6.26 7.45 10.93
CA ALA A 1023 7.43 6.64 11.26
C ALA A 1023 7.12 5.12 11.27
N GLN A 1024 5.86 4.74 11.03
CA GLN A 1024 5.38 3.36 11.04
C GLN A 1024 5.07 2.84 9.62
N PHE A 1025 5.23 3.67 8.58
CA PHE A 1025 4.90 3.29 7.20
C PHE A 1025 5.92 2.34 6.57
N SER A 1026 7.14 2.27 7.10
CA SER A 1026 8.22 1.43 6.58
C SER A 1026 9.22 1.13 7.71
N PRO A 1027 10.12 0.14 7.56
CA PRO A 1027 11.21 -0.06 8.49
C PRO A 1027 12.07 1.19 8.64
N VAL A 1028 12.46 1.50 9.88
CA VAL A 1028 13.43 2.56 10.18
C VAL A 1028 14.78 1.91 10.44
N CYS A 1029 15.76 2.20 9.58
CA CYS A 1029 17.11 1.63 9.62
C CYS A 1029 18.20 2.68 9.89
N GLY A 1030 17.88 3.98 9.79
CA GLY A 1030 18.82 5.06 10.09
C GLY A 1030 18.15 6.17 10.87
N ILE A 1031 18.84 6.66 11.91
CA ILE A 1031 18.35 7.70 12.83
C ILE A 1031 19.46 8.72 13.07
N GLU A 1032 19.11 10.00 12.92
CA GLU A 1032 19.96 11.12 13.36
C GLU A 1032 19.14 12.07 14.24
N ILE A 1033 19.76 12.52 15.35
CA ILE A 1033 19.17 13.41 16.36
C ILE A 1033 19.90 14.74 16.26
N THR A 1034 19.22 15.78 15.77
CA THR A 1034 19.85 17.10 15.60
C THR A 1034 18.80 18.20 15.43
N ASP A 1035 19.15 19.43 15.79
CA ASP A 1035 18.31 20.62 15.55
C ASP A 1035 18.43 21.04 14.07
N VAL A 1036 17.40 20.73 13.27
CA VAL A 1036 17.40 20.98 11.81
C VAL A 1036 16.79 22.32 11.44
N ASP A 1037 15.96 22.92 12.31
CA ASP A 1037 15.30 24.20 12.05
C ASP A 1037 15.88 25.39 12.86
N GLY A 1038 16.82 25.13 13.76
CA GLY A 1038 17.55 26.11 14.54
C GLY A 1038 16.78 26.64 15.77
N ASP A 1039 15.71 25.96 16.21
CA ASP A 1039 14.90 26.38 17.35
C ASP A 1039 15.45 25.95 18.72
N LYS A 1040 16.58 25.20 18.72
CA LYS A 1040 17.28 24.62 19.88
C LYS A 1040 16.58 23.45 20.54
N ARG A 1041 15.61 22.82 19.87
CA ARG A 1041 15.10 21.51 20.24
C ARG A 1041 15.69 20.46 19.32
N MET A 1042 15.84 19.24 19.82
CA MET A 1042 16.32 18.15 19.00
C MET A 1042 15.20 17.63 18.12
N ASP A 1043 15.49 17.49 16.84
CA ASP A 1043 14.62 16.89 15.84
C ASP A 1043 15.14 15.49 15.48
N LEU A 1044 14.30 14.70 14.82
CA LEU A 1044 14.71 13.40 14.29
C LEU A 1044 14.68 13.41 12.76
N VAL A 1045 15.75 12.88 12.16
CA VAL A 1045 15.80 12.52 10.74
C VAL A 1045 15.83 11.00 10.67
N LEU A 1046 14.80 10.41 10.06
CA LEU A 1046 14.60 8.97 9.97
C LEU A 1046 14.68 8.52 8.51
N THR A 1047 15.34 7.39 8.29
CA THR A 1047 15.47 6.73 6.98
C THR A 1047 15.30 5.22 7.13
N GLY A 1048 15.08 4.52 6.02
CA GLY A 1048 15.00 3.06 6.03
C GLY A 1048 14.54 2.50 4.70
N ASN A 1049 13.43 1.75 4.71
CA ASN A 1049 12.97 0.85 3.65
C ASN A 1049 13.78 -0.47 3.53
N PHE A 1050 13.12 -1.51 3.03
CA PHE A 1050 13.74 -2.81 2.77
C PHE A 1050 13.02 -3.54 1.61
N TYR A 1051 13.73 -3.88 0.53
CA TYR A 1051 13.11 -4.38 -0.72
C TYR A 1051 13.35 -5.87 -0.98
N ASP A 1052 14.31 -6.50 -0.34
CA ASP A 1052 14.76 -7.87 -0.64
C ASP A 1052 13.89 -8.91 0.07
N VAL A 1053 12.59 -8.88 -0.25
CA VAL A 1053 11.53 -9.73 0.34
C VAL A 1053 10.80 -10.52 -0.75
N LEU A 1054 10.17 -11.62 -0.34
CA LEU A 1054 9.33 -12.39 -1.26
C LEU A 1054 8.14 -11.55 -1.76
N PRO A 1055 7.64 -11.78 -2.99
CA PRO A 1055 6.41 -11.13 -3.46
C PRO A 1055 5.20 -11.36 -2.56
N GLU A 1056 5.17 -12.48 -1.84
CA GLU A 1056 4.20 -12.79 -0.78
C GLU A 1056 4.16 -11.72 0.33
N ILE A 1057 5.32 -11.15 0.66
CA ILE A 1057 5.47 -10.11 1.67
C ILE A 1057 5.20 -8.74 1.07
N GLY A 1058 5.58 -8.47 -0.17
CA GLY A 1058 5.51 -7.12 -0.73
C GLY A 1058 6.57 -6.22 -0.11
N ARG A 1059 7.20 -5.36 -0.93
CA ARG A 1059 8.32 -4.52 -0.50
C ARG A 1059 7.93 -3.54 0.58
N TYR A 1060 8.90 -3.20 1.44
CA TYR A 1060 8.75 -2.13 2.41
C TYR A 1060 9.38 -0.86 1.86
N ASP A 1061 8.58 -0.04 1.18
CA ASP A 1061 9.06 1.08 0.36
C ASP A 1061 8.20 2.36 0.51
N ALA A 1062 7.35 2.42 1.54
CA ALA A 1062 6.42 3.51 1.73
C ALA A 1062 7.02 4.76 2.42
N SER A 1063 8.34 4.80 2.67
CA SER A 1063 9.03 5.97 3.24
C SER A 1063 9.88 6.68 2.20
N TYR A 1064 9.74 8.01 2.13
CA TYR A 1064 10.65 8.91 1.41
C TYR A 1064 11.69 9.56 2.32
N GLY A 1065 11.97 8.96 3.49
CA GLY A 1065 12.59 9.65 4.62
C GLY A 1065 11.58 10.48 5.40
N LEU A 1066 11.87 10.76 6.68
CA LEU A 1066 10.97 11.48 7.56
C LEU A 1066 11.74 12.43 8.47
N VAL A 1067 11.27 13.68 8.52
CA VAL A 1067 11.75 14.69 9.47
C VAL A 1067 10.68 14.93 10.51
N LEU A 1068 11.03 14.74 11.78
CA LEU A 1068 10.16 14.97 12.93
C LEU A 1068 10.68 16.16 13.74
N LEU A 1069 9.97 17.29 13.69
CA LEU A 1069 10.34 18.44 14.52
C LEU A 1069 9.98 18.18 15.98
N GLY A 1070 10.95 18.33 16.87
CA GLY A 1070 10.80 18.15 18.31
C GLY A 1070 10.03 19.29 18.96
N LYS A 1071 9.19 18.97 19.96
CA LYS A 1071 8.52 19.99 20.78
C LYS A 1071 9.21 20.22 22.13
N GLY A 1072 10.27 19.48 22.45
CA GLY A 1072 11.05 19.57 23.69
C GLY A 1072 10.35 18.91 24.90
N ASN A 1073 9.64 17.81 24.65
CA ASN A 1073 8.92 17.02 25.66
C ASN A 1073 8.66 15.58 25.17
N GLY A 1074 9.50 15.05 24.29
CA GLY A 1074 9.30 13.74 23.66
C GLY A 1074 8.14 13.67 22.65
N SER A 1075 7.53 14.80 22.28
CA SER A 1075 6.48 14.85 21.25
C SER A 1075 6.94 15.54 19.97
N TRP A 1076 6.37 15.10 18.86
CA TRP A 1076 6.89 15.35 17.53
C TRP A 1076 5.86 16.03 16.61
N LYS A 1077 6.33 16.72 15.58
CA LYS A 1077 5.53 17.18 14.44
C LYS A 1077 6.18 16.66 13.14
N PRO A 1078 5.52 15.73 12.43
CA PRO A 1078 6.05 15.26 11.15
C PRO A 1078 6.01 16.38 10.10
N LEU A 1079 7.04 16.43 9.26
CA LEU A 1079 7.08 17.26 8.06
C LEU A 1079 6.87 16.39 6.82
N ASP A 1080 6.03 16.91 5.94
CA ASP A 1080 5.85 16.40 4.58
C ASP A 1080 7.19 16.42 3.81
N PRO A 1081 7.55 15.34 3.07
CA PRO A 1081 8.80 15.29 2.31
C PRO A 1081 8.97 16.46 1.32
N ALA A 1082 7.89 16.89 0.67
CA ALA A 1082 7.92 18.03 -0.26
C ALA A 1082 8.16 19.36 0.46
N VAL A 1083 7.84 19.44 1.77
CA VAL A 1083 8.09 20.64 2.60
C VAL A 1083 9.49 20.60 3.22
N SER A 1084 9.95 19.45 3.70
CA SER A 1084 11.28 19.31 4.28
C SER A 1084 12.38 19.41 3.21
N GLY A 1085 12.12 18.93 1.99
CA GLY A 1085 13.11 18.71 0.93
C GLY A 1085 14.01 17.51 1.17
N PHE A 1086 13.78 16.75 2.23
CA PHE A 1086 14.46 15.50 2.51
C PHE A 1086 13.69 14.36 1.82
N ILE A 1087 13.96 14.16 0.53
CA ILE A 1087 13.29 13.16 -0.32
C ILE A 1087 14.27 12.04 -0.65
N VAL A 1088 14.05 10.89 -0.03
CA VAL A 1088 14.92 9.71 -0.08
C VAL A 1088 14.21 8.56 -0.76
N HIS A 1089 14.68 8.18 -1.94
CA HIS A 1089 14.27 6.93 -2.60
C HIS A 1089 15.23 5.79 -2.20
N GLY A 1090 14.83 4.54 -2.41
CA GLY A 1090 15.69 3.38 -2.19
C GLY A 1090 15.70 2.88 -0.74
N GLN A 1091 16.63 1.96 -0.46
CA GLN A 1091 16.81 1.36 0.86
C GLN A 1091 18.04 1.96 1.55
N VAL A 1092 17.85 2.73 2.62
CA VAL A 1092 18.96 3.26 3.42
C VAL A 1092 19.31 2.26 4.53
N ARG A 1093 20.58 1.90 4.64
CA ARG A 1093 21.09 1.08 5.75
C ARG A 1093 21.70 1.90 6.87
N GLN A 1094 22.34 3.02 6.53
CA GLN A 1094 22.99 3.88 7.51
C GLN A 1094 22.85 5.36 7.13
N LEU A 1095 22.67 6.19 8.15
CA LEU A 1095 22.53 7.64 8.07
C LEU A 1095 23.52 8.28 9.04
N VAL A 1096 24.36 9.19 8.55
CA VAL A 1096 25.31 9.93 9.39
C VAL A 1096 25.33 11.40 9.01
N ARG A 1097 25.44 12.27 10.03
CA ARG A 1097 25.71 13.70 9.86
C ARG A 1097 27.19 14.01 10.10
N LEU A 1098 27.83 14.64 9.12
CA LEU A 1098 29.24 15.04 9.19
C LEU A 1098 29.41 16.36 9.97
N LYS A 1099 30.63 16.65 10.45
CA LYS A 1099 30.99 17.90 11.15
C LYS A 1099 30.62 19.18 10.38
N GLN A 1100 30.69 19.15 9.06
CA GLN A 1100 30.33 20.28 8.19
C GLN A 1100 28.80 20.41 7.97
N GLY A 1101 28.01 19.51 8.54
CA GLY A 1101 26.54 19.54 8.53
C GLY A 1101 25.89 18.71 7.41
N GLN A 1102 26.65 18.11 6.49
CA GLN A 1102 26.06 17.23 5.48
C GLN A 1102 25.52 15.95 6.10
N PHE A 1103 24.40 15.46 5.60
CA PHE A 1103 23.88 14.13 5.88
C PHE A 1103 24.27 13.19 4.73
N VAL A 1104 24.89 12.06 5.04
CA VAL A 1104 25.29 11.03 4.06
C VAL A 1104 24.48 9.77 4.33
N LEU A 1105 23.87 9.25 3.27
CA LEU A 1105 23.02 8.07 3.30
C LEU A 1105 23.69 6.93 2.54
N GLY A 1106 24.00 5.84 3.24
CA GLY A 1106 24.47 4.58 2.66
C GLY A 1106 23.27 3.76 2.17
N LYS A 1107 23.17 3.56 0.86
CA LYS A 1107 22.01 2.92 0.23
C LYS A 1107 22.36 1.58 -0.40
N ASN A 1108 21.52 0.57 -0.18
CA ASN A 1108 21.69 -0.76 -0.76
C ASN A 1108 21.20 -0.79 -2.23
N LYS A 1109 21.97 -1.41 -3.13
CA LYS A 1109 21.68 -1.55 -4.57
C LYS A 1109 21.40 -0.21 -5.29
N ASP A 1110 21.90 0.90 -4.74
CA ASP A 1110 21.66 2.24 -5.26
C ASP A 1110 22.84 3.17 -4.95
N ASN A 1111 22.79 4.38 -5.51
CA ASN A 1111 23.74 5.45 -5.26
C ASN A 1111 23.58 6.00 -3.85
N VAL A 1112 24.71 6.37 -3.25
CA VAL A 1112 24.70 7.18 -2.03
C VAL A 1112 24.02 8.52 -2.29
N GLN A 1113 23.40 9.06 -1.25
CA GLN A 1113 22.71 10.36 -1.32
C GLN A 1113 23.28 11.29 -0.25
N VAL A 1114 23.44 12.57 -0.58
CA VAL A 1114 24.00 13.58 0.31
C VAL A 1114 23.07 14.79 0.39
N PHE A 1115 22.68 15.15 1.60
CA PHE A 1115 21.92 16.38 1.89
C PHE A 1115 22.76 17.39 2.66
N LYS A 1116 22.35 18.66 2.60
CA LYS A 1116 22.87 19.73 3.43
C LYS A 1116 21.74 20.58 3.99
#